data_AF-A0A1Q6QCR5-F1
#
_entry.id   AF-A0A1Q6QCR5-F1
#
_cell.length_a   1.000
_cell.length_b   1.000
_cell.length_c   1.000
_cell.angle_alpha   90.00
_cell.angle_beta   90.00
_cell.angle_gamma   90.00
#
_symmetry.space_group_name_H-M   'P 1'
#
loop_
_entity.id
_entity.type
_entity.pdbx_description
1 polymer ?
#
loop_
_entity_poly.entity_id
_entity_poly.type
_entity_poly.pdbx_seq_one_letter_code
_entity_poly.pdbx_strand_id
1 'polypeptide(L)'
;MNTVHTLREYVDALRDAGILVESTVSDELAAREIHCLTYDTRALSEDALFICKGAHFKEEYLCDALSRGAIAYVAEKKHNVDAPCLLVNDIRYSLVVLGQLFYNHVTDKLTSVGITGTKGKSTTAYYVRYILNDWLRAQSMPECAILSSIDNYDGKNTEESHITTPEVLELYQHFENAYESGISHLVMEASSQALKYGRVRGITYDVAAFLNIGSDHISPIEHPDFEDYFNSKLKIFDSCRFGCVNTDAKYADRVIEYAKDRCNLITFGSHESDTVSCQHVEKRSDGLYFTVSSLKYNGEFSITMPGLFNISNALAAMAICMVLDVPEEYVRSGLRKARAAGRMQIYESRNKNVTVIVDYAHNRMSFDALYRSTKIEYPDRQMISIFGCPGSHALQRRKDLGELSGQNCDFVFITEEDSGEEPFAQIAADIEKHVACPHLVLEDRAECIRRAILDGKDARVILLTGKGEETTMKRGSVFVPYPSDVELTLKYLAEYDKAHPAAPVSSGKKAKKDFLPIILGSDENAYGSARLFQEAYHVTPLLLCTQQLVPTRSSHLFLCRIIPDFEREEVFPGALLEVLKQCAQDYEKLLVIPCSDYYTGLLCRHYDHFEGLIANRFISDELLETFDTKDKFYALCEQYGMDYPKTVVASPEERESVVDRLPFDFPIVVKPENSNALDYLRCHFEGQKKVFFFDTREQYLTMVHSINQSDYRGKLILQEFIPGGDDAMRVLNSYSDLDGHVRAMCLGQPVLEYYDPKSVGNYAAIISRGDQALYDRMQEFLEKLGYVGFSNIDMKYDSRTGRYVLFEINPRLGRSSYFCRAAGLNMMKLLTDDVVYGKREDCVYNHTVALWQNVPTGILRRYVKDQELSDELKQFKGTHTLFCKGDLPLPRLYRLLRYYAAQYHNFRDYYFDKK
;
A
#
# COMPACT_ATOMS: atom_id res chain seq x y z
N MET A 1 -15.79 -28.05 9.09
CA MET A 1 -16.49 -29.33 8.88
C MET A 1 -17.94 -29.12 9.18
N ASN A 2 -18.76 -29.10 8.12
CA ASN A 2 -20.20 -29.00 8.24
C ASN A 2 -20.78 -30.21 8.96
N THR A 3 -21.82 -29.96 9.75
CA THR A 3 -22.66 -31.00 10.31
C THR A 3 -23.35 -31.70 9.16
N VAL A 4 -23.16 -33.02 9.06
CA VAL A 4 -23.85 -33.82 8.04
C VAL A 4 -25.23 -34.18 8.57
N HIS A 5 -26.26 -33.98 7.74
CA HIS A 5 -27.65 -34.24 8.09
C HIS A 5 -28.20 -35.42 7.29
N THR A 6 -29.10 -36.15 7.92
CA THR A 6 -29.84 -37.26 7.32
C THR A 6 -30.95 -36.77 6.41
N LEU A 7 -31.35 -37.58 5.43
CA LEU A 7 -32.48 -37.27 4.55
C LEU A 7 -33.79 -37.03 5.35
N ARG A 8 -33.96 -37.70 6.50
CA ARG A 8 -35.07 -37.46 7.43
C ARG A 8 -35.13 -36.01 7.89
N GLU A 9 -34.01 -35.43 8.29
CA GLU A 9 -33.95 -34.04 8.74
C GLU A 9 -34.32 -33.06 7.61
N TYR A 10 -33.94 -33.34 6.36
CA TYR A 10 -34.38 -32.53 5.22
C TYR A 10 -35.89 -32.65 4.96
N VAL A 11 -36.46 -33.86 5.11
CA VAL A 11 -37.92 -34.06 5.00
C VAL A 11 -38.66 -33.28 6.08
N ASP A 12 -38.17 -33.36 7.32
CA ASP A 12 -38.76 -32.67 8.46
C ASP A 12 -38.63 -31.15 8.30
N ALA A 13 -37.48 -30.63 7.85
CA ALA A 13 -37.29 -29.20 7.56
C ALA A 13 -38.28 -28.67 6.50
N LEU A 14 -38.51 -29.42 5.42
CA LEU A 14 -39.52 -29.05 4.41
C LEU A 14 -40.95 -29.10 4.97
N ARG A 15 -41.24 -30.04 5.86
CA ARG A 15 -42.54 -30.17 6.53
C ARG A 15 -42.79 -29.01 7.48
N ASP A 16 -41.80 -28.67 8.30
CA ASP A 16 -41.86 -27.58 9.28
C ASP A 16 -41.97 -26.21 8.60
N ALA A 17 -41.33 -26.05 7.44
CA ALA A 17 -41.50 -24.88 6.58
C ALA A 17 -42.88 -24.82 5.87
N GLY A 18 -43.72 -25.85 6.00
CA GLY A 18 -45.06 -25.91 5.42
C GLY A 18 -45.09 -26.08 3.90
N ILE A 19 -44.00 -26.54 3.29
CA ILE A 19 -43.88 -26.66 1.82
C ILE A 19 -43.83 -28.09 1.30
N LEU A 20 -43.66 -29.09 2.17
CA LEU A 20 -43.73 -30.50 1.78
C LEU A 20 -45.19 -30.91 1.48
N VAL A 21 -45.42 -31.42 0.27
CA VAL A 21 -46.72 -31.93 -0.19
C VAL A 21 -46.81 -33.45 -0.03
N GLU A 22 -45.79 -34.17 -0.48
CA GLU A 22 -45.71 -35.64 -0.43
C GLU A 22 -44.24 -36.06 -0.34
N SER A 23 -43.97 -37.18 0.34
CA SER A 23 -42.64 -37.81 0.35
C SER A 23 -42.79 -39.30 0.07
N THR A 24 -41.98 -39.83 -0.85
CA THR A 24 -41.90 -41.27 -1.14
C THR A 24 -40.62 -41.91 -0.57
N VAL A 25 -39.93 -41.22 0.34
CA VAL A 25 -38.71 -41.70 0.99
C VAL A 25 -39.06 -42.80 2.01
N SER A 26 -38.40 -43.96 1.91
CA SER A 26 -38.56 -45.06 2.87
C SER A 26 -37.81 -44.76 4.18
N ASP A 27 -38.19 -45.44 5.27
CA ASP A 27 -37.51 -45.28 6.57
C ASP A 27 -36.01 -45.62 6.51
N GLU A 28 -35.63 -46.65 5.73
CA GLU A 28 -34.24 -47.04 5.52
C GLU A 28 -33.45 -45.93 4.80
N LEU A 29 -34.04 -45.33 3.77
CA LEU A 29 -33.40 -44.25 3.03
C LEU A 29 -33.36 -42.94 3.83
N ALA A 30 -34.39 -42.68 4.64
CA ALA A 30 -34.46 -41.51 5.50
C ALA A 30 -33.29 -41.43 6.49
N ALA A 31 -32.70 -42.57 6.87
CA ALA A 31 -31.54 -42.63 7.76
C ALA A 31 -30.19 -42.35 7.06
N ARG A 32 -30.16 -42.26 5.72
CA ARG A 32 -28.93 -41.93 4.99
C ARG A 32 -28.53 -40.47 5.16
N GLU A 33 -27.24 -40.24 5.29
CA GLU A 33 -26.63 -38.92 5.30
C GLU A 33 -26.60 -38.31 3.89
N ILE A 34 -26.81 -37.00 3.80
CA ILE A 34 -26.70 -36.24 2.55
C ILE A 34 -25.37 -35.50 2.53
N HIS A 35 -24.49 -35.87 1.60
CA HIS A 35 -23.18 -35.25 1.42
C HIS A 35 -23.15 -34.21 0.29
N CYS A 36 -24.20 -34.15 -0.54
CA CYS A 36 -24.29 -33.23 -1.65
C CYS A 36 -25.73 -32.71 -1.82
N LEU A 37 -25.89 -31.38 -1.89
CA LEU A 37 -27.15 -30.73 -2.23
C LEU A 37 -26.92 -29.89 -3.48
N THR A 38 -27.57 -30.22 -4.60
CA THR A 38 -27.35 -29.50 -5.86
C THR A 38 -28.54 -29.57 -6.79
N TYR A 39 -28.61 -28.61 -7.71
CA TYR A 39 -29.52 -28.62 -8.86
C TYR A 39 -28.76 -28.76 -10.20
N ASP A 40 -27.43 -28.87 -10.17
CA ASP A 40 -26.56 -28.95 -11.34
C ASP A 40 -25.88 -30.33 -11.39
N THR A 41 -26.13 -31.08 -12.46
CA THR A 41 -25.58 -32.44 -12.60
C THR A 41 -24.06 -32.47 -12.75
N ARG A 42 -23.45 -31.34 -13.13
CA ARG A 42 -21.98 -31.20 -13.23
C ARG A 42 -21.29 -31.14 -11.87
N ALA A 43 -22.04 -30.83 -10.80
CA ALA A 43 -21.54 -30.69 -9.44
C ALA A 43 -21.93 -31.87 -8.52
N LEU A 44 -22.44 -32.97 -9.08
CA LEU A 44 -22.88 -34.13 -8.30
C LEU A 44 -21.70 -34.93 -7.70
N SER A 45 -21.94 -35.45 -6.51
CA SER A 45 -21.11 -36.46 -5.83
C SER A 45 -22.02 -37.52 -5.17
N GLU A 46 -21.41 -38.49 -4.48
CA GLU A 46 -22.16 -39.56 -3.79
C GLU A 46 -23.15 -39.03 -2.75
N ASP A 47 -24.24 -39.79 -2.53
CA ASP A 47 -25.32 -39.51 -1.59
C ASP A 47 -25.91 -38.09 -1.74
N ALA A 48 -26.24 -37.73 -2.99
CA ALA A 48 -26.77 -36.41 -3.33
C ALA A 48 -28.31 -36.33 -3.21
N LEU A 49 -28.78 -35.16 -2.75
CA LEU A 49 -30.16 -34.71 -2.90
C LEU A 49 -30.24 -33.74 -4.07
N PHE A 50 -30.92 -34.15 -5.15
CA PHE A 50 -30.99 -33.36 -6.38
C PHE A 50 -32.27 -32.51 -6.46
N ILE A 51 -32.15 -31.24 -6.82
CA ILE A 51 -33.30 -30.31 -6.87
C ILE A 51 -33.70 -30.03 -8.33
N CYS A 52 -34.89 -30.46 -8.72
CA CYS A 52 -35.46 -30.25 -10.05
C CYS A 52 -36.05 -28.85 -10.17
N LYS A 53 -35.19 -27.83 -10.41
CA LYS A 53 -35.61 -26.43 -10.52
C LYS A 53 -35.68 -25.92 -11.97
N GLY A 54 -36.58 -24.97 -12.21
CA GLY A 54 -36.65 -24.16 -13.44
C GLY A 54 -37.88 -24.44 -14.31
N ALA A 55 -38.41 -23.39 -14.95
CA ALA A 55 -39.61 -23.46 -15.78
C ALA A 55 -39.48 -24.37 -17.02
N HIS A 56 -38.24 -24.67 -17.42
CA HIS A 56 -37.90 -25.53 -18.57
C HIS A 56 -37.06 -26.75 -18.15
N PHE A 57 -37.23 -27.23 -16.92
CA PHE A 57 -36.54 -28.41 -16.44
C PHE A 57 -36.82 -29.61 -17.37
N LYS A 58 -35.76 -30.36 -17.71
CA LYS A 58 -35.84 -31.57 -18.55
C LYS A 58 -35.58 -32.81 -17.70
N GLU A 59 -36.41 -33.83 -17.85
CA GLU A 59 -36.26 -35.10 -17.12
C GLU A 59 -34.91 -35.79 -17.38
N GLU A 60 -34.29 -35.53 -18.52
CA GLU A 60 -32.93 -36.00 -18.86
C GLU A 60 -31.90 -35.61 -17.79
N TYR A 61 -32.02 -34.43 -17.18
CA TYR A 61 -31.11 -34.00 -16.11
C TYR A 61 -31.34 -34.78 -14.82
N LEU A 62 -32.59 -35.16 -14.52
CA LEU A 62 -32.88 -36.01 -13.37
C LEU A 62 -32.34 -37.43 -13.59
N CYS A 63 -32.50 -37.99 -14.79
CA CYS A 63 -31.94 -39.29 -15.14
C CYS A 63 -30.40 -39.30 -15.02
N ASP A 64 -29.73 -38.27 -15.55
CA ASP A 64 -28.27 -38.08 -15.40
C ASP A 64 -27.89 -37.96 -13.92
N ALA A 65 -28.67 -37.21 -13.12
CA ALA A 65 -28.40 -37.05 -11.70
C ALA A 65 -28.46 -38.37 -10.91
N LEU A 66 -29.51 -39.17 -11.13
CA LEU A 66 -29.67 -40.48 -10.51
C LEU A 66 -28.53 -41.43 -10.91
N SER A 67 -28.10 -41.40 -12.18
CA SER A 67 -26.98 -42.22 -12.65
C SER A 67 -25.64 -41.88 -12.00
N ARG A 68 -25.51 -40.68 -11.43
CA ARG A 68 -24.29 -40.15 -10.81
C ARG A 68 -24.31 -40.15 -9.28
N GLY A 69 -25.32 -40.76 -8.65
CA GLY A 69 -25.37 -40.94 -7.19
C GLY A 69 -26.37 -40.07 -6.45
N ALA A 70 -27.32 -39.42 -7.13
CA ALA A 70 -28.47 -38.85 -6.44
C ALA A 70 -29.38 -39.96 -5.89
N ILE A 71 -29.65 -39.93 -4.58
CA ILE A 71 -30.45 -40.95 -3.88
C ILE A 71 -31.92 -40.56 -3.73
N ALA A 72 -32.22 -39.28 -3.88
CA ALA A 72 -33.55 -38.71 -3.89
C ALA A 72 -33.57 -37.39 -4.68
N TYR A 73 -34.75 -36.95 -5.09
CA TYR A 73 -34.93 -35.65 -5.73
C TYR A 73 -36.08 -34.82 -5.13
N VAL A 74 -35.97 -33.51 -5.27
CA VAL A 74 -36.97 -32.52 -4.83
C VAL A 74 -37.60 -31.87 -6.06
N ALA A 75 -38.92 -31.84 -6.15
CA ALA A 75 -39.62 -31.27 -7.31
C ALA A 75 -41.01 -30.73 -6.94
N GLU A 76 -41.57 -29.85 -7.79
CA GLU A 76 -42.98 -29.43 -7.69
C GLU A 76 -43.95 -30.40 -8.36
N LYS A 77 -43.44 -31.24 -9.25
CA LYS A 77 -44.21 -32.24 -9.99
C LYS A 77 -43.46 -33.56 -10.01
N LYS A 78 -44.22 -34.65 -9.91
CA LYS A 78 -43.66 -35.98 -9.93
C LYS A 78 -43.16 -36.30 -11.34
N HIS A 79 -41.92 -36.76 -11.43
CA HIS A 79 -41.31 -37.17 -12.69
C HIS A 79 -41.44 -38.68 -12.89
N ASN A 80 -41.45 -39.13 -14.14
CA ASN A 80 -41.62 -40.56 -14.48
C ASN A 80 -40.29 -41.33 -14.37
N VAL A 81 -39.70 -41.31 -13.18
CA VAL A 81 -38.45 -42.02 -12.84
C VAL A 81 -38.67 -42.88 -11.60
N ASP A 82 -37.99 -44.03 -11.53
CA ASP A 82 -38.02 -44.91 -10.37
C ASP A 82 -37.01 -44.44 -9.30
N ALA A 83 -37.34 -43.32 -8.66
CA ALA A 83 -36.52 -42.73 -7.61
C ALA A 83 -37.36 -42.07 -6.49
N PRO A 84 -36.87 -42.07 -5.24
CA PRO A 84 -37.49 -41.38 -4.11
C PRO A 84 -37.63 -39.87 -4.37
N CYS A 85 -38.80 -39.33 -4.03
CA CYS A 85 -39.20 -37.97 -4.35
C CYS A 85 -39.69 -37.22 -3.11
N LEU A 86 -39.28 -35.97 -2.99
CA LEU A 86 -39.83 -34.96 -2.09
C LEU A 86 -40.61 -33.94 -2.92
N LEU A 87 -41.94 -34.07 -2.94
CA LEU A 87 -42.81 -33.12 -3.62
C LEU A 87 -43.02 -31.89 -2.76
N VAL A 88 -42.74 -30.71 -3.31
CA VAL A 88 -42.90 -29.42 -2.65
C VAL A 88 -43.87 -28.52 -3.42
N ASN A 89 -44.48 -27.54 -2.74
CA ASN A 89 -45.36 -26.55 -3.39
C ASN A 89 -44.62 -25.27 -3.85
N ASP A 90 -43.36 -25.10 -3.44
CA ASP A 90 -42.49 -23.98 -3.83
C ASP A 90 -41.03 -24.46 -3.92
N ILE A 91 -40.56 -24.77 -5.12
CA ILE A 91 -39.18 -25.25 -5.37
C ILE A 91 -38.12 -24.21 -5.05
N ARG A 92 -38.48 -22.92 -5.07
CA ARG A 92 -37.52 -21.84 -4.80
C ARG A 92 -37.33 -21.68 -3.31
N TYR A 93 -38.41 -21.79 -2.53
CA TYR A 93 -38.30 -21.77 -1.08
C TYR A 93 -37.67 -23.06 -0.54
N SER A 94 -37.85 -24.21 -1.21
CA SER A 94 -37.14 -25.43 -0.81
C SER A 94 -35.61 -25.28 -0.90
N LEU A 95 -35.06 -24.57 -1.90
CA LEU A 95 -33.62 -24.27 -1.96
C LEU A 95 -33.13 -23.52 -0.73
N VAL A 96 -33.94 -22.60 -0.21
CA VAL A 96 -33.64 -21.80 0.99
C VAL A 96 -33.59 -22.69 2.22
N VAL A 97 -34.66 -23.47 2.46
CA VAL A 97 -34.80 -24.35 3.63
C VAL A 97 -33.74 -25.43 3.66
N LEU A 98 -33.58 -26.15 2.53
CA LEU A 98 -32.60 -27.23 2.42
C LEU A 98 -31.17 -26.70 2.50
N GLY A 99 -30.89 -25.56 1.87
CA GLY A 99 -29.57 -24.94 1.90
C GLY A 99 -29.18 -24.41 3.29
N GLN A 100 -30.12 -23.83 4.05
CA GLN A 100 -29.86 -23.41 5.44
C GLN A 100 -29.45 -24.61 6.31
N LEU A 101 -30.13 -25.75 6.16
CA LEU A 101 -29.78 -26.97 6.89
C LEU A 101 -28.43 -27.53 6.42
N PHE A 102 -28.21 -27.66 5.11
CA PHE A 102 -26.99 -28.24 4.54
C PHE A 102 -25.73 -27.43 4.91
N TYR A 103 -25.82 -26.10 4.90
CA TYR A 103 -24.74 -25.19 5.29
C TYR A 103 -24.83 -24.73 6.75
N ASN A 104 -25.58 -25.45 7.59
CA ASN A 104 -25.67 -25.23 9.04
C ASN A 104 -25.82 -23.75 9.44
N HIS A 105 -26.79 -23.08 8.82
CA HIS A 105 -27.12 -21.66 9.02
C HIS A 105 -25.90 -20.74 8.97
N VAL A 106 -24.95 -20.99 8.06
CA VAL A 106 -23.69 -20.23 7.98
C VAL A 106 -23.88 -18.73 7.77
N THR A 107 -24.98 -18.33 7.15
CA THR A 107 -25.30 -16.92 6.92
C THR A 107 -25.47 -16.13 8.21
N ASP A 108 -25.84 -16.78 9.31
CA ASP A 108 -25.97 -16.15 10.64
C ASP A 108 -24.62 -16.04 11.39
N LYS A 109 -23.54 -16.63 10.85
CA LYS A 109 -22.20 -16.66 11.46
C LYS A 109 -21.28 -15.55 10.98
N LEU A 110 -21.64 -14.85 9.90
CA LEU A 110 -20.88 -13.72 9.36
C LEU A 110 -21.69 -12.43 9.51
N THR A 111 -20.99 -11.33 9.75
CA THR A 111 -21.59 -10.01 9.62
C THR A 111 -21.82 -9.69 8.15
N SER A 112 -23.07 -9.50 7.74
CA SER A 112 -23.43 -9.38 6.33
C SER A 112 -24.08 -8.05 5.96
N VAL A 113 -23.65 -7.49 4.82
CA VAL A 113 -24.15 -6.23 4.27
C VAL A 113 -24.80 -6.48 2.91
N GLY A 114 -26.07 -6.08 2.76
CA GLY A 114 -26.81 -6.18 1.50
C GLY A 114 -27.05 -4.82 0.87
N ILE A 115 -26.69 -4.63 -0.40
CA ILE A 115 -26.84 -3.32 -1.08
C ILE A 115 -27.75 -3.46 -2.29
N THR A 116 -28.85 -2.71 -2.32
CA THR A 116 -29.73 -2.60 -3.49
C THR A 116 -29.89 -1.16 -3.97
N GLY A 117 -30.37 -1.05 -5.20
CA GLY A 117 -30.58 0.20 -5.90
C GLY A 117 -30.53 -0.03 -7.40
N THR A 118 -30.98 0.97 -8.16
CA THR A 118 -30.80 0.95 -9.62
C THR A 118 -29.32 1.15 -9.97
N LYS A 119 -28.66 2.13 -9.33
CA LYS A 119 -27.23 2.45 -9.54
C LYS A 119 -26.46 2.58 -8.22
N GLY A 120 -25.13 2.48 -8.29
CA GLY A 120 -24.23 2.70 -7.15
C GLY A 120 -23.96 1.47 -6.26
N LYS A 121 -24.58 0.31 -6.55
CA LYS A 121 -24.43 -0.92 -5.74
C LYS A 121 -22.97 -1.35 -5.60
N SER A 122 -22.30 -1.60 -6.72
CA SER A 122 -20.89 -2.02 -6.75
C SER A 122 -19.98 -0.98 -6.10
N THR A 123 -20.15 0.30 -6.43
CA THR A 123 -19.35 1.38 -5.83
C THR A 123 -19.50 1.46 -4.32
N THR A 124 -20.74 1.38 -3.81
CA THR A 124 -21.00 1.38 -2.36
C THR A 124 -20.43 0.13 -1.71
N ALA A 125 -20.59 -1.05 -2.33
CA ALA A 125 -20.03 -2.31 -1.83
C ALA A 125 -18.50 -2.22 -1.67
N TYR A 126 -17.84 -1.59 -2.64
CA TYR A 126 -16.40 -1.36 -2.60
C TYR A 126 -15.99 -0.29 -1.58
N TYR A 127 -16.76 0.79 -1.40
CA TYR A 127 -16.51 1.72 -0.30
C TYR A 127 -16.55 1.00 1.05
N VAL A 128 -17.61 0.23 1.30
CA VAL A 128 -17.75 -0.56 2.54
C VAL A 128 -16.60 -1.56 2.68
N ARG A 129 -16.26 -2.31 1.62
CA ARG A 129 -15.15 -3.27 1.63
C ARG A 129 -13.82 -2.62 1.99
N TYR A 130 -13.49 -1.48 1.40
CA TYR A 130 -12.23 -0.77 1.67
C TYR A 130 -12.17 -0.23 3.10
N ILE A 131 -13.26 0.33 3.61
CA ILE A 131 -13.38 0.78 5.00
C ILE A 131 -13.19 -0.40 5.96
N LEU A 132 -13.93 -1.50 5.75
CA LEU A 132 -13.84 -2.70 6.57
C LEU A 132 -12.45 -3.33 6.49
N ASN A 133 -11.83 -3.41 5.32
CA ASN A 133 -10.49 -4.00 5.17
C ASN A 133 -9.42 -3.20 5.90
N ASP A 134 -9.48 -1.86 5.86
CA ASP A 134 -8.55 -1.03 6.62
C ASP A 134 -8.71 -1.28 8.13
N TRP A 135 -9.94 -1.39 8.62
CA TRP A 135 -10.24 -1.69 10.03
C TRP A 135 -9.86 -3.13 10.45
N LEU A 136 -10.23 -4.14 9.67
CA LEU A 136 -9.94 -5.55 9.92
C LEU A 136 -8.43 -5.82 9.90
N ARG A 137 -7.69 -5.16 9.00
CA ARG A 137 -6.22 -5.26 8.95
C ARG A 137 -5.58 -4.73 10.23
N ALA A 138 -6.09 -3.64 10.80
CA ALA A 138 -5.61 -3.13 12.09
C ALA A 138 -5.84 -4.14 13.24
N GLN A 139 -6.88 -4.97 13.11
CA GLN A 139 -7.18 -6.08 14.05
C GLN A 139 -6.50 -7.41 13.69
N SER A 140 -5.65 -7.44 12.65
CA SER A 140 -5.04 -8.68 12.13
C SER A 140 -6.04 -9.76 11.71
N MET A 141 -7.22 -9.36 11.25
CA MET A 141 -8.25 -10.26 10.73
C MET A 141 -8.17 -10.38 9.19
N PRO A 142 -8.71 -11.48 8.60
CA PRO A 142 -8.83 -11.61 7.15
C PRO A 142 -9.63 -10.49 6.50
N GLU A 143 -9.40 -10.28 5.21
CA GLU A 143 -10.13 -9.27 4.43
C GLU A 143 -11.61 -9.65 4.28
N CYS A 144 -12.47 -8.63 4.21
CA CYS A 144 -13.89 -8.76 3.96
C CYS A 144 -14.16 -9.45 2.63
N ALA A 145 -15.04 -10.45 2.66
CA ALA A 145 -15.59 -11.09 1.47
C ALA A 145 -16.45 -10.09 0.68
N ILE A 146 -16.49 -10.23 -0.64
CA ILE A 146 -17.38 -9.45 -1.51
C ILE A 146 -18.04 -10.33 -2.54
N LEU A 147 -19.34 -10.11 -2.78
CA LEU A 147 -20.07 -10.67 -3.91
C LEU A 147 -20.67 -9.51 -4.72
N SER A 148 -20.05 -9.20 -5.86
CA SER A 148 -20.38 -8.00 -6.64
C SER A 148 -20.57 -8.30 -8.12
N SER A 149 -20.98 -7.29 -8.89
CA SER A 149 -21.02 -7.38 -10.35
C SER A 149 -19.64 -7.26 -11.01
N ILE A 150 -18.56 -7.06 -10.24
CA ILE A 150 -17.19 -6.91 -10.75
C ILE A 150 -16.47 -8.24 -10.54
N ASP A 151 -16.29 -8.61 -9.28
CA ASP A 151 -15.63 -9.82 -8.84
C ASP A 151 -16.35 -10.41 -7.61
N ASN A 152 -16.09 -11.70 -7.39
CA ASN A 152 -16.45 -12.42 -6.19
C ASN A 152 -15.17 -12.83 -5.46
N TYR A 153 -15.13 -12.58 -4.15
CA TYR A 153 -14.07 -13.03 -3.24
C TYR A 153 -14.70 -13.58 -1.96
N ASP A 154 -14.42 -14.85 -1.66
CA ASP A 154 -14.95 -15.56 -0.49
C ASP A 154 -13.84 -16.19 0.37
N GLY A 155 -12.58 -15.81 0.17
CA GLY A 155 -11.42 -16.35 0.89
C GLY A 155 -10.81 -17.61 0.26
N LYS A 156 -11.58 -18.39 -0.50
CA LYS A 156 -11.06 -19.55 -1.27
C LYS A 156 -10.98 -19.26 -2.75
N ASN A 157 -11.96 -18.55 -3.29
CA ASN A 157 -12.10 -18.21 -4.69
C ASN A 157 -11.93 -16.71 -4.89
N THR A 158 -11.37 -16.35 -6.05
CA THR A 158 -11.32 -14.97 -6.54
C THR A 158 -11.54 -15.03 -8.04
N GLU A 159 -12.72 -14.59 -8.49
CA GLU A 159 -13.16 -14.77 -9.87
C GLU A 159 -13.99 -13.58 -10.37
N GLU A 160 -14.01 -13.41 -11.69
CA GLU A 160 -14.89 -12.45 -12.36
C GLU A 160 -16.35 -12.89 -12.22
N SER A 161 -17.23 -11.94 -11.93
CA SER A 161 -18.63 -12.26 -11.63
C SER A 161 -19.44 -12.47 -12.91
N HIS A 162 -20.05 -13.65 -13.07
CA HIS A 162 -20.96 -13.94 -14.19
C HIS A 162 -22.37 -13.39 -13.99
N ILE A 163 -22.82 -13.23 -12.74
CA ILE A 163 -24.12 -12.69 -12.37
C ILE A 163 -24.00 -11.87 -11.09
N THR A 164 -24.68 -10.72 -11.04
CA THR A 164 -24.57 -9.78 -9.89
C THR A 164 -24.96 -10.40 -8.55
N THR A 165 -25.89 -11.35 -8.54
CA THR A 165 -26.28 -12.08 -7.33
C THR A 165 -26.49 -13.56 -7.70
N PRO A 166 -25.62 -14.46 -7.20
CA PRO A 166 -25.73 -15.90 -7.41
C PRO A 166 -27.06 -16.50 -6.96
N GLU A 167 -27.30 -17.76 -7.33
CA GLU A 167 -28.42 -18.55 -6.83
C GLU A 167 -28.21 -18.99 -5.38
N VAL A 168 -29.29 -19.45 -4.72
CA VAL A 168 -29.34 -19.68 -3.27
C VAL A 168 -28.20 -20.59 -2.76
N LEU A 169 -27.94 -21.72 -3.43
CA LEU A 169 -26.94 -22.69 -2.95
C LEU A 169 -25.52 -22.17 -3.14
N GLU A 170 -25.25 -21.49 -4.26
CA GLU A 170 -23.97 -20.82 -4.50
C GLU A 170 -23.72 -19.70 -3.50
N LEU A 171 -24.75 -18.92 -3.16
CA LEU A 171 -24.65 -17.92 -2.09
C LEU A 171 -24.24 -18.58 -0.77
N TYR A 172 -24.91 -19.65 -0.34
CA TYR A 172 -24.53 -20.35 0.89
C TYR A 172 -23.13 -20.95 0.82
N GLN A 173 -22.72 -21.46 -0.34
CA GLN A 173 -21.35 -21.94 -0.56
C GLN A 173 -20.32 -20.81 -0.38
N HIS A 174 -20.57 -19.62 -0.91
CA HIS A 174 -19.68 -18.47 -0.71
C HIS A 174 -19.61 -18.04 0.77
N PHE A 175 -20.74 -18.04 1.49
CA PHE A 175 -20.73 -17.77 2.92
C PHE A 175 -19.95 -18.84 3.70
N GLU A 176 -20.09 -20.12 3.34
CA GLU A 176 -19.33 -21.21 3.93
C GLU A 176 -17.83 -21.09 3.66
N ASN A 177 -17.44 -20.76 2.43
CA ASN A 177 -16.04 -20.52 2.09
C ASN A 177 -15.45 -19.38 2.93
N ALA A 178 -16.21 -18.28 3.08
CA ALA A 178 -15.80 -17.14 3.89
C ALA A 178 -15.63 -17.53 5.36
N TYR A 179 -16.62 -18.23 5.93
CA TYR A 179 -16.57 -18.70 7.31
C TYR A 179 -15.39 -19.63 7.57
N GLU A 180 -15.17 -20.65 6.73
CA GLU A 180 -14.04 -21.57 6.86
C GLU A 180 -12.68 -20.89 6.66
N SER A 181 -12.64 -19.78 5.93
CA SER A 181 -11.44 -18.95 5.75
C SER A 181 -11.19 -17.99 6.92
N GLY A 182 -12.04 -18.00 7.95
CA GLY A 182 -11.97 -17.11 9.10
C GLY A 182 -12.37 -15.67 8.78
N ILE A 183 -13.01 -15.42 7.64
CA ILE A 183 -13.56 -14.12 7.28
C ILE A 183 -14.77 -13.85 8.17
N SER A 184 -14.84 -12.65 8.73
CA SER A 184 -15.90 -12.23 9.64
C SER A 184 -17.00 -11.39 8.98
N HIS A 185 -16.69 -10.72 7.86
CA HIS A 185 -17.58 -9.78 7.20
C HIS A 185 -17.75 -10.12 5.71
N LEU A 186 -18.97 -10.00 5.21
CA LEU A 186 -19.31 -10.18 3.80
C LEU A 186 -20.19 -9.04 3.30
N VAL A 187 -19.78 -8.38 2.23
CA VAL A 187 -20.56 -7.33 1.56
C VAL A 187 -21.06 -7.85 0.23
N MET A 188 -22.35 -7.68 -0.07
CA MET A 188 -22.91 -8.18 -1.33
C MET A 188 -23.95 -7.27 -1.99
N GLU A 189 -24.02 -7.37 -3.31
CA GLU A 189 -25.07 -6.75 -4.10
C GLU A 189 -26.35 -7.60 -4.13
N ALA A 190 -27.49 -6.99 -3.83
CA ALA A 190 -28.82 -7.58 -3.92
C ALA A 190 -29.57 -7.02 -5.13
N SER A 191 -29.50 -7.72 -6.27
CA SER A 191 -30.22 -7.34 -7.49
C SER A 191 -31.75 -7.46 -7.33
N SER A 192 -32.52 -6.72 -8.13
CA SER A 192 -34.00 -6.80 -8.08
C SER A 192 -34.51 -8.19 -8.47
N GLN A 193 -33.82 -8.87 -9.40
CA GLN A 193 -34.15 -10.24 -9.78
C GLN A 193 -33.91 -11.21 -8.63
N ALA A 194 -32.79 -11.06 -7.89
CA ALA A 194 -32.51 -11.89 -6.74
C ALA A 194 -33.58 -11.75 -5.65
N LEU A 195 -34.02 -10.51 -5.39
CA LEU A 195 -35.08 -10.23 -4.43
C LEU A 195 -36.46 -10.72 -4.93
N LYS A 196 -36.77 -10.55 -6.22
CA LYS A 196 -38.02 -11.04 -6.84
C LYS A 196 -38.15 -12.55 -6.75
N TYR A 197 -37.07 -13.26 -7.05
CA TYR A 197 -37.04 -14.72 -7.14
C TYR A 197 -36.61 -15.41 -5.85
N GLY A 198 -36.36 -14.65 -4.78
CA GLY A 198 -36.09 -15.18 -3.45
C GLY A 198 -34.69 -15.78 -3.27
N ARG A 199 -33.71 -15.40 -4.10
CA ARG A 199 -32.33 -15.91 -4.00
C ARG A 199 -31.66 -15.59 -2.66
N VAL A 200 -32.04 -14.46 -2.07
CA VAL A 200 -31.50 -13.95 -0.80
C VAL A 200 -32.49 -14.13 0.36
N ARG A 201 -33.61 -14.84 0.16
CA ARG A 201 -34.70 -14.93 1.15
C ARG A 201 -34.29 -15.59 2.48
N GLY A 202 -33.25 -16.43 2.48
CA GLY A 202 -32.72 -17.09 3.69
C GLY A 202 -31.49 -16.41 4.31
N ILE A 203 -31.16 -15.19 3.87
CA ILE A 203 -30.04 -14.41 4.38
C ILE A 203 -30.61 -13.28 5.23
N THR A 204 -30.19 -13.15 6.49
CA THR A 204 -30.54 -11.99 7.32
C THR A 204 -29.36 -11.04 7.34
N TYR A 205 -29.45 -9.92 6.63
CA TYR A 205 -28.41 -8.90 6.64
C TYR A 205 -28.36 -8.20 7.99
N ASP A 206 -27.15 -8.00 8.53
CA ASP A 206 -26.97 -7.10 9.67
C ASP A 206 -27.31 -5.68 9.27
N VAL A 207 -26.90 -5.28 8.07
CA VAL A 207 -27.23 -3.98 7.49
C VAL A 207 -27.59 -4.12 6.02
N ALA A 208 -28.74 -3.57 5.62
CA ALA A 208 -29.11 -3.42 4.23
C ALA A 208 -29.16 -1.95 3.82
N ALA A 209 -28.83 -1.62 2.58
CA ALA A 209 -28.93 -0.26 2.06
C ALA A 209 -29.73 -0.17 0.77
N PHE A 210 -30.61 0.82 0.68
CA PHE A 210 -31.33 1.20 -0.53
C PHE A 210 -30.80 2.55 -1.04
N LEU A 211 -30.13 2.53 -2.19
CA LEU A 211 -29.41 3.69 -2.71
C LEU A 211 -30.30 4.64 -3.53
N ASN A 212 -31.08 4.11 -4.46
CA ASN A 212 -31.91 4.86 -5.40
C ASN A 212 -32.82 3.93 -6.22
N ILE A 213 -33.81 4.52 -6.89
CA ILE A 213 -34.69 3.84 -7.85
C ILE A 213 -34.94 4.70 -9.10
N GLY A 214 -34.90 4.06 -10.25
CA GLY A 214 -35.28 4.63 -11.55
C GLY A 214 -35.68 3.54 -12.54
N SER A 215 -36.27 3.91 -13.67
CA SER A 215 -36.72 2.95 -14.69
C SER A 215 -35.53 2.20 -15.30
N ASP A 216 -35.43 0.91 -14.97
CA ASP A 216 -34.42 -0.03 -15.46
C ASP A 216 -34.98 -1.45 -15.29
N HIS A 217 -34.48 -2.42 -16.07
CA HIS A 217 -34.93 -3.83 -15.98
C HIS A 217 -36.44 -4.07 -16.18
N ILE A 218 -37.17 -3.14 -16.81
CA ILE A 218 -38.60 -3.29 -17.13
C ILE A 218 -38.73 -4.02 -18.46
N SER A 219 -39.23 -5.26 -18.41
CA SER A 219 -39.52 -6.09 -19.59
C SER A 219 -40.49 -7.22 -19.21
N PRO A 220 -41.18 -7.83 -20.19
CA PRO A 220 -42.04 -8.99 -19.92
C PRO A 220 -41.31 -10.19 -19.27
N ILE A 221 -39.99 -10.25 -19.37
CA ILE A 221 -39.16 -11.38 -18.90
C ILE A 221 -38.54 -11.09 -17.52
N GLU A 222 -38.25 -9.83 -17.20
CA GLU A 222 -37.64 -9.43 -15.92
C GLU A 222 -38.67 -8.87 -14.95
N HIS A 223 -39.14 -7.64 -15.18
CA HIS A 223 -40.17 -6.96 -14.40
C HIS A 223 -41.23 -6.38 -15.34
N PRO A 224 -42.51 -6.80 -15.25
CA PRO A 224 -43.55 -6.40 -16.20
C PRO A 224 -43.81 -4.88 -16.18
N ASP A 225 -43.62 -4.23 -15.03
CA ASP A 225 -43.80 -2.81 -14.84
C ASP A 225 -42.86 -2.25 -13.75
N PHE A 226 -42.89 -0.93 -13.57
CA PHE A 226 -42.08 -0.23 -12.58
C PHE A 226 -42.47 -0.60 -11.13
N GLU A 227 -43.74 -0.89 -10.86
CA GLU A 227 -44.22 -1.22 -9.52
C GLU A 227 -43.72 -2.60 -9.09
N ASP A 228 -43.71 -3.60 -9.96
CA ASP A 228 -43.09 -4.91 -9.70
C ASP A 228 -41.57 -4.76 -9.44
N TYR A 229 -40.88 -3.94 -10.24
CA TYR A 229 -39.45 -3.65 -10.03
C TYR A 229 -39.17 -2.97 -8.69
N PHE A 230 -39.96 -1.95 -8.35
CA PHE A 230 -39.82 -1.20 -7.11
C PHE A 230 -40.13 -2.06 -5.90
N ASN A 231 -41.29 -2.73 -5.88
CA ASN A 231 -41.71 -3.62 -4.80
C ASN A 231 -40.72 -4.78 -4.61
N SER A 232 -40.11 -5.29 -5.69
CA SER A 232 -39.07 -6.30 -5.58
C SER A 232 -37.84 -5.79 -4.80
N LYS A 233 -37.40 -4.54 -5.00
CA LYS A 233 -36.27 -4.00 -4.25
C LYS A 233 -36.59 -3.72 -2.78
N LEU A 234 -37.83 -3.33 -2.48
CA LEU A 234 -38.28 -3.08 -1.11
C LEU A 234 -38.13 -4.33 -0.23
N LYS A 235 -38.23 -5.53 -0.81
CA LYS A 235 -38.05 -6.80 -0.10
C LYS A 235 -36.69 -6.97 0.58
N ILE A 236 -35.68 -6.15 0.26
CA ILE A 236 -34.41 -6.19 0.99
C ILE A 236 -34.60 -5.91 2.49
N PHE A 237 -35.61 -5.09 2.83
CA PHE A 237 -35.93 -4.75 4.22
C PHE A 237 -36.69 -5.85 4.96
N ASP A 238 -37.23 -6.84 4.24
CA ASP A 238 -37.84 -8.02 4.88
C ASP A 238 -36.77 -8.95 5.49
N SER A 239 -35.50 -8.73 5.15
CA SER A 239 -34.38 -9.62 5.46
C SER A 239 -33.18 -8.87 6.04
N CYS A 240 -33.40 -7.80 6.82
CA CYS A 240 -32.31 -7.06 7.47
C CYS A 240 -32.63 -6.59 8.90
N ARG A 241 -31.61 -6.48 9.74
CA ARG A 241 -31.74 -5.94 11.11
C ARG A 241 -31.77 -4.40 11.11
N PHE A 242 -30.90 -3.79 10.32
CA PHE A 242 -30.85 -2.35 10.09
C PHE A 242 -31.00 -2.03 8.61
N GLY A 243 -31.85 -1.05 8.28
CA GLY A 243 -32.07 -0.57 6.93
C GLY A 243 -31.59 0.85 6.76
N CYS A 244 -30.65 1.08 5.84
CA CYS A 244 -30.16 2.40 5.44
C CYS A 244 -30.90 2.90 4.20
N VAL A 245 -31.58 4.04 4.27
CA VAL A 245 -32.36 4.61 3.16
C VAL A 245 -31.83 5.98 2.74
N ASN A 246 -31.57 6.14 1.45
CA ASN A 246 -31.27 7.43 0.86
C ASN A 246 -32.52 8.31 0.77
N THR A 247 -32.57 9.42 1.49
CA THR A 247 -33.70 10.36 1.46
C THR A 247 -33.72 11.26 0.23
N ASP A 248 -32.56 11.43 -0.43
CA ASP A 248 -32.47 12.14 -1.73
C ASP A 248 -33.06 11.29 -2.89
N ALA A 249 -33.36 10.01 -2.65
CA ALA A 249 -33.88 9.12 -3.67
C ALA A 249 -35.35 9.41 -4.03
N LYS A 250 -35.70 9.19 -5.31
CA LYS A 250 -37.11 9.21 -5.73
C LYS A 250 -37.91 8.18 -4.92
N TYR A 251 -39.11 8.57 -4.51
CA TYR A 251 -40.02 7.74 -3.71
C TYR A 251 -39.46 7.33 -2.34
N ALA A 252 -38.49 8.07 -1.77
CA ALA A 252 -37.93 7.78 -0.45
C ALA A 252 -39.01 7.60 0.63
N ASP A 253 -40.07 8.42 0.64
CA ASP A 253 -41.19 8.28 1.57
C ASP A 253 -41.84 6.89 1.54
N ARG A 254 -42.01 6.30 0.34
CA ARG A 254 -42.56 4.94 0.18
C ARG A 254 -41.58 3.88 0.66
N VAL A 255 -40.28 4.10 0.49
CA VAL A 255 -39.22 3.19 0.97
C VAL A 255 -39.18 3.19 2.49
N ILE A 256 -39.19 4.37 3.10
CA ILE A 256 -39.23 4.58 4.55
C ILE A 256 -40.48 3.94 5.13
N GLU A 257 -41.65 4.19 4.53
CA GLU A 257 -42.92 3.60 4.97
C GLU A 257 -42.91 2.08 4.93
N TYR A 258 -42.26 1.47 3.92
CA TYR A 258 -42.10 0.02 3.85
C TYR A 258 -41.14 -0.49 4.94
N ALA A 259 -40.02 0.20 5.17
CA ALA A 259 -38.94 -0.25 6.03
C ALA A 259 -39.20 -0.06 7.53
N LYS A 260 -39.96 0.98 7.94
CA LYS A 260 -40.10 1.43 9.34
C LYS A 260 -40.59 0.37 10.32
N ASP A 261 -41.45 -0.55 9.86
CA ASP A 261 -42.05 -1.59 10.71
C ASP A 261 -41.35 -2.95 10.57
N ARG A 262 -40.27 -3.02 9.77
CA ARG A 262 -39.57 -4.26 9.42
C ARG A 262 -38.14 -4.32 9.94
N CYS A 263 -37.48 -3.17 10.09
CA CYS A 263 -36.09 -3.08 10.50
C CYS A 263 -35.82 -1.77 11.25
N ASN A 264 -34.67 -1.68 11.91
CA ASN A 264 -34.22 -0.42 12.50
C ASN A 264 -33.73 0.51 11.40
N LEU A 265 -34.41 1.65 11.22
CA LEU A 265 -34.16 2.55 10.09
C LEU A 265 -33.05 3.57 10.39
N ILE A 266 -32.15 3.74 9.43
CA ILE A 266 -31.13 4.80 9.37
C ILE A 266 -31.33 5.56 8.06
N THR A 267 -31.35 6.88 8.11
CA THR A 267 -31.45 7.73 6.92
C THR A 267 -30.11 8.36 6.57
N PHE A 268 -29.85 8.52 5.27
CA PHE A 268 -28.69 9.26 4.78
C PHE A 268 -29.07 10.10 3.57
N GLY A 269 -28.37 11.22 3.36
CA GLY A 269 -28.69 12.13 2.26
C GLY A 269 -28.16 13.54 2.47
N SER A 270 -28.77 14.49 1.79
CA SER A 270 -28.43 15.92 1.86
C SER A 270 -29.28 16.71 2.85
N HIS A 271 -30.26 16.08 3.50
CA HIS A 271 -31.17 16.74 4.43
C HIS A 271 -30.58 16.74 5.85
N GLU A 272 -30.65 17.87 6.56
CA GLU A 272 -30.15 17.98 7.95
C GLU A 272 -30.83 17.02 8.93
N SER A 273 -32.05 16.59 8.61
CA SER A 273 -32.79 15.59 9.39
C SER A 273 -32.31 14.15 9.20
N ASP A 274 -31.40 13.90 8.25
CA ASP A 274 -30.86 12.57 8.01
C ASP A 274 -29.93 12.14 9.14
N THR A 275 -29.92 10.83 9.43
CA THR A 275 -29.03 10.29 10.46
C THR A 275 -27.55 10.46 10.08
N VAL A 276 -27.25 10.35 8.78
CA VAL A 276 -25.96 10.70 8.17
C VAL A 276 -26.21 11.72 7.06
N SER A 277 -26.01 13.00 7.37
CA SER A 277 -26.23 14.09 6.43
C SER A 277 -24.91 14.66 5.90
N CYS A 278 -24.93 15.23 4.70
CA CYS A 278 -23.79 15.96 4.14
C CYS A 278 -24.14 17.37 3.69
N GLN A 279 -23.16 18.27 3.81
CA GLN A 279 -23.19 19.64 3.32
C GLN A 279 -21.82 20.04 2.75
N HIS A 280 -21.74 21.23 2.13
CA HIS A 280 -20.47 21.84 1.67
C HIS A 280 -19.64 20.92 0.77
N VAL A 281 -20.23 20.51 -0.35
CA VAL A 281 -19.53 19.72 -1.37
C VAL A 281 -18.59 20.61 -2.18
N GLU A 282 -17.32 20.26 -2.21
CA GLU A 282 -16.27 20.97 -2.94
C GLU A 282 -15.42 19.99 -3.75
N LYS A 283 -15.12 20.34 -5.01
CA LYS A 283 -14.12 19.62 -5.81
C LYS A 283 -12.75 20.26 -5.61
N ARG A 284 -11.78 19.47 -5.15
CA ARG A 284 -10.36 19.86 -5.08
C ARG A 284 -9.54 19.03 -6.09
N SER A 285 -8.26 19.36 -6.24
CA SER A 285 -7.39 18.72 -7.23
C SER A 285 -7.17 17.22 -7.01
N ASP A 286 -7.36 16.74 -5.79
CA ASP A 286 -7.08 15.37 -5.37
C ASP A 286 -8.35 14.58 -4.97
N GLY A 287 -9.56 15.15 -5.11
CA GLY A 287 -10.81 14.46 -4.80
C GLY A 287 -12.02 15.37 -4.61
N LEU A 288 -13.14 14.77 -4.23
CA LEU A 288 -14.34 15.46 -3.77
C LEU A 288 -14.35 15.49 -2.25
N TYR A 289 -14.54 16.68 -1.68
CA TYR A 289 -14.59 16.94 -0.26
C TYR A 289 -16.01 17.33 0.14
N PHE A 290 -16.46 16.90 1.31
CA PHE A 290 -17.80 17.18 1.81
C PHE A 290 -17.81 17.10 3.33
N THR A 291 -18.65 17.92 3.98
CA THR A 291 -18.78 17.94 5.44
C THR A 291 -19.93 17.03 5.86
N VAL A 292 -19.66 16.08 6.75
CA VAL A 292 -20.67 15.14 7.26
C VAL A 292 -21.06 15.52 8.69
N SER A 293 -22.35 15.35 8.99
CA SER A 293 -22.90 15.44 10.33
C SER A 293 -23.69 14.17 10.63
N SER A 294 -23.34 13.49 11.73
CA SER A 294 -24.03 12.30 12.21
C SER A 294 -23.75 12.05 13.69
N LEU A 295 -24.36 11.01 14.26
CA LEU A 295 -24.12 10.62 15.65
C LEU A 295 -22.67 10.17 15.92
N LYS A 296 -21.96 9.65 14.91
CA LYS A 296 -20.61 9.07 15.08
C LYS A 296 -19.53 9.74 14.25
N TYR A 297 -19.87 10.21 13.06
CA TYR A 297 -18.93 10.79 12.09
C TYR A 297 -19.22 12.26 11.86
N ASN A 298 -18.23 13.12 12.07
CA ASN A 298 -18.42 14.57 11.96
C ASN A 298 -17.23 15.25 11.27
N GLY A 299 -17.50 16.35 10.55
CA GLY A 299 -16.47 17.16 9.89
C GLY A 299 -16.22 16.79 8.44
N GLU A 300 -15.10 17.24 7.87
CA GLU A 300 -14.79 17.12 6.44
C GLU A 300 -14.29 15.72 6.08
N PHE A 301 -14.94 15.03 5.13
CA PHE A 301 -14.51 13.78 4.52
C PHE A 301 -14.15 14.01 3.05
N SER A 302 -13.43 13.05 2.46
CA SER A 302 -13.04 13.12 1.06
C SER A 302 -13.05 11.76 0.38
N ILE A 303 -13.48 11.74 -0.89
CA ILE A 303 -13.38 10.58 -1.79
C ILE A 303 -12.54 10.97 -3.00
N THR A 304 -11.83 9.98 -3.57
CA THR A 304 -11.03 10.19 -4.79
C THR A 304 -11.75 9.71 -6.04
N MET A 305 -12.83 8.92 -5.91
CA MET A 305 -13.66 8.57 -7.06
C MET A 305 -14.46 9.80 -7.50
N PRO A 306 -14.35 10.23 -8.76
CA PRO A 306 -15.05 11.39 -9.29
C PRO A 306 -16.55 11.09 -9.44
N GLY A 307 -17.37 12.10 -9.69
CA GLY A 307 -18.81 11.95 -9.74
C GLY A 307 -19.49 12.44 -8.45
N LEU A 308 -20.30 13.49 -8.53
CA LEU A 308 -21.05 14.00 -7.37
C LEU A 308 -21.97 12.94 -6.76
N PHE A 309 -22.51 12.04 -7.58
CA PHE A 309 -23.33 10.91 -7.11
C PHE A 309 -22.54 9.91 -6.26
N ASN A 310 -21.20 9.88 -6.34
CA ASN A 310 -20.38 9.03 -5.48
C ASN A 310 -20.30 9.55 -4.04
N ILE A 311 -20.68 10.79 -3.77
CA ILE A 311 -20.88 11.29 -2.41
C ILE A 311 -22.08 10.58 -1.78
N SER A 312 -23.19 10.42 -2.51
CA SER A 312 -24.34 9.65 -2.03
C SER A 312 -23.99 8.18 -1.76
N ASN A 313 -23.19 7.55 -2.63
CA ASN A 313 -22.66 6.19 -2.39
C ASN A 313 -21.74 6.15 -1.15
N ALA A 314 -20.92 7.18 -0.94
CA ALA A 314 -20.06 7.28 0.24
C ALA A 314 -20.89 7.45 1.52
N LEU A 315 -21.94 8.27 1.51
CA LEU A 315 -22.86 8.42 2.66
C LEU A 315 -23.60 7.12 2.98
N ALA A 316 -23.99 6.34 1.97
CA ALA A 316 -24.55 5.01 2.17
C ALA A 316 -23.53 4.08 2.87
N ALA A 317 -22.27 4.09 2.42
CA ALA A 317 -21.19 3.36 3.07
C ALA A 317 -20.93 3.83 4.51
N MET A 318 -20.99 5.15 4.77
CA MET A 318 -20.86 5.71 6.11
C MET A 318 -22.03 5.29 7.01
N ALA A 319 -23.27 5.33 6.52
CA ALA A 319 -24.44 4.86 7.27
C ALA A 319 -24.31 3.37 7.64
N ILE A 320 -23.87 2.53 6.69
CA ILE A 320 -23.60 1.11 6.96
C ILE A 320 -22.52 0.95 8.04
N CYS A 321 -21.38 1.63 7.87
CA CYS A 321 -20.24 1.52 8.80
C CYS A 321 -20.56 2.10 10.19
N MET A 322 -21.47 3.07 10.28
CA MET A 322 -21.96 3.60 11.56
C MET A 322 -22.72 2.53 12.35
N VAL A 323 -23.60 1.77 11.68
CA VAL A 323 -24.33 0.66 12.31
C VAL A 323 -23.39 -0.48 12.71
N LEU A 324 -22.42 -0.81 11.86
CA LEU A 324 -21.38 -1.81 12.15
C LEU A 324 -20.34 -1.35 13.19
N ASP A 325 -20.51 -0.15 13.74
CA ASP A 325 -19.66 0.44 14.76
C ASP A 325 -18.17 0.57 14.35
N VAL A 326 -17.89 0.82 13.06
CA VAL A 326 -16.52 1.02 12.56
C VAL A 326 -15.93 2.35 13.08
N PRO A 327 -14.68 2.42 13.54
CA PRO A 327 -14.05 3.68 13.96
C PRO A 327 -13.86 4.68 12.82
N GLU A 328 -14.04 5.98 13.11
CA GLU A 328 -14.03 7.07 12.10
C GLU A 328 -12.74 7.11 11.26
N GLU A 329 -11.58 6.84 11.86
CA GLU A 329 -10.29 6.87 11.17
C GLU A 329 -10.24 5.92 9.96
N TYR A 330 -10.86 4.74 10.06
CA TYR A 330 -10.92 3.76 8.97
C TYR A 330 -11.99 4.12 7.93
N VAL A 331 -13.05 4.82 8.34
CA VAL A 331 -14.02 5.40 7.40
C VAL A 331 -13.32 6.45 6.53
N ARG A 332 -12.55 7.36 7.14
CA ARG A 332 -11.76 8.39 6.44
C ARG A 332 -10.75 7.77 5.48
N SER A 333 -9.94 6.82 5.95
CA SER A 333 -8.90 6.21 5.13
C SER A 333 -9.49 5.33 4.02
N GLY A 334 -10.51 4.53 4.34
CA GLY A 334 -11.17 3.64 3.41
C GLY A 334 -11.83 4.39 2.26
N LEU A 335 -12.57 5.46 2.55
CA LEU A 335 -13.21 6.30 1.53
C LEU A 335 -12.20 6.94 0.55
N ARG A 336 -11.02 7.38 1.04
CA ARG A 336 -9.96 7.91 0.15
C ARG A 336 -9.29 6.83 -0.70
N LYS A 337 -9.13 5.62 -0.18
CA LYS A 337 -8.45 4.52 -0.87
C LYS A 337 -9.35 3.74 -1.81
N ALA A 338 -10.66 3.77 -1.60
CA ALA A 338 -11.61 2.95 -2.35
C ALA A 338 -11.51 3.17 -3.86
N ARG A 339 -11.51 2.07 -4.59
CA ARG A 339 -11.56 2.01 -6.06
C ARG A 339 -12.53 0.90 -6.45
N ALA A 340 -13.24 1.09 -7.55
CA ALA A 340 -14.06 0.05 -8.17
C ALA A 340 -13.65 -0.04 -9.66
N ALA A 341 -13.15 -1.20 -10.08
CA ALA A 341 -12.71 -1.43 -11.45
C ALA A 341 -13.84 -1.15 -12.46
N GLY A 342 -13.54 -0.46 -13.56
CA GLY A 342 -14.52 -0.07 -14.59
C GLY A 342 -15.60 0.93 -14.16
N ARG A 343 -15.50 1.54 -12.96
CA ARG A 343 -16.47 2.54 -12.45
C ARG A 343 -15.79 3.89 -12.25
N MET A 344 -16.14 4.88 -13.08
CA MET A 344 -15.67 6.26 -12.99
C MET A 344 -14.13 6.40 -12.91
N GLN A 345 -13.41 5.63 -13.73
CA GLN A 345 -11.94 5.69 -13.77
C GLN A 345 -11.48 6.83 -14.68
N ILE A 346 -10.73 7.78 -14.13
CA ILE A 346 -10.18 8.92 -14.87
C ILE A 346 -8.75 8.63 -15.31
N TYR A 347 -8.48 8.90 -16.59
CA TYR A 347 -7.16 8.93 -17.17
C TYR A 347 -6.95 10.27 -17.87
N GLU A 348 -5.86 10.97 -17.58
CA GLU A 348 -5.58 12.29 -18.15
C GLU A 348 -4.28 12.26 -18.96
N SER A 349 -4.25 13.01 -20.06
CA SER A 349 -3.00 13.34 -20.75
C SER A 349 -2.10 14.18 -19.83
N ARG A 350 -0.79 14.17 -20.06
CA ARG A 350 0.19 14.90 -19.23
C ARG A 350 -0.05 16.41 -19.18
N ASN A 351 -0.56 16.99 -20.27
CA ASN A 351 -0.94 18.40 -20.37
C ASN A 351 -2.35 18.69 -19.85
N LYS A 352 -3.08 17.65 -19.39
CA LYS A 352 -4.48 17.70 -18.94
C LYS A 352 -5.48 18.23 -19.97
N ASN A 353 -5.13 18.32 -21.25
CA ASN A 353 -6.06 18.73 -22.30
C ASN A 353 -7.03 17.61 -22.70
N VAL A 354 -6.66 16.35 -22.49
CA VAL A 354 -7.53 15.21 -22.75
C VAL A 354 -7.76 14.48 -21.44
N THR A 355 -9.00 14.44 -20.99
CA THR A 355 -9.43 13.64 -19.85
C THR A 355 -10.35 12.54 -20.37
N VAL A 356 -10.09 11.28 -20.04
CA VAL A 356 -10.91 10.13 -20.41
C VAL A 356 -11.52 9.56 -19.14
N ILE A 357 -12.85 9.45 -19.10
CA ILE A 357 -13.61 8.81 -18.04
C ILE A 357 -14.13 7.49 -18.58
N VAL A 358 -13.61 6.39 -18.05
CA VAL A 358 -14.04 5.03 -18.38
C VAL A 358 -15.09 4.59 -17.37
N ASP A 359 -16.30 4.26 -17.83
CA ASP A 359 -17.41 3.86 -16.95
C ASP A 359 -18.32 2.80 -17.58
N TYR A 360 -18.81 1.86 -16.78
CA TYR A 360 -19.76 0.82 -17.20
C TYR A 360 -21.23 1.30 -17.32
N ALA A 361 -21.44 2.62 -17.48
CA ALA A 361 -22.75 3.19 -17.77
C ALA A 361 -23.31 2.59 -19.07
N HIS A 362 -24.56 2.13 -19.04
CA HIS A 362 -25.21 1.49 -20.20
C HIS A 362 -26.73 1.77 -20.27
N ASN A 363 -27.24 2.73 -19.49
CA ASN A 363 -28.66 3.10 -19.54
C ASN A 363 -28.89 4.59 -19.28
N ARG A 364 -30.14 5.03 -19.53
CA ARG A 364 -30.54 6.44 -19.47
C ARG A 364 -30.15 7.13 -18.16
N MET A 365 -30.43 6.49 -17.03
CA MET A 365 -30.16 7.06 -15.70
C MET A 365 -28.66 7.21 -15.45
N SER A 366 -27.86 6.21 -15.83
CA SER A 366 -26.39 6.28 -15.72
C SER A 366 -25.81 7.40 -16.58
N PHE A 367 -26.25 7.50 -17.83
CA PHE A 367 -25.77 8.54 -18.76
C PHE A 367 -26.14 9.93 -18.27
N ASP A 368 -27.39 10.14 -17.83
CA ASP A 368 -27.85 11.42 -17.29
C ASP A 368 -27.04 11.86 -16.06
N ALA A 369 -26.77 10.94 -15.13
CA ALA A 369 -25.94 11.21 -13.96
C ALA A 369 -24.48 11.51 -14.33
N LEU A 370 -23.91 10.72 -15.25
CA LEU A 370 -22.55 10.91 -15.76
C LEU A 370 -22.42 12.29 -16.42
N TYR A 371 -23.29 12.61 -17.39
CA TYR A 371 -23.26 13.88 -18.10
C TYR A 371 -23.45 15.09 -17.19
N ARG A 372 -24.40 15.03 -16.25
CA ARG A 372 -24.60 16.12 -15.28
C ARG A 372 -23.35 16.33 -14.43
N SER A 373 -22.75 15.25 -13.93
CA SER A 373 -21.53 15.35 -13.13
C SER A 373 -20.39 15.92 -13.97
N THR A 374 -20.16 15.39 -15.16
CA THR A 374 -19.09 15.85 -16.05
C THR A 374 -19.22 17.33 -16.42
N LYS A 375 -20.44 17.81 -16.70
CA LYS A 375 -20.69 19.24 -17.00
C LYS A 375 -20.30 20.16 -15.84
N ILE A 376 -20.61 19.76 -14.61
CA ILE A 376 -20.26 20.53 -13.40
C ILE A 376 -18.76 20.44 -13.13
N GLU A 377 -18.18 19.26 -13.36
CA GLU A 377 -16.80 18.94 -13.00
C GLU A 377 -15.75 19.44 -14.00
N TYR A 378 -16.16 19.68 -15.24
CA TYR A 378 -15.33 20.11 -16.36
C TYR A 378 -16.04 21.21 -17.18
N PRO A 379 -16.40 22.35 -16.55
CA PRO A 379 -16.90 23.50 -17.28
C PRO A 379 -15.80 23.94 -18.26
N ASP A 380 -16.15 24.28 -19.49
CA ASP A 380 -15.23 24.73 -20.55
C ASP A 380 -14.42 23.65 -21.29
N ARG A 381 -14.79 22.37 -21.18
CA ARG A 381 -14.21 21.29 -22.01
C ARG A 381 -15.22 20.74 -22.99
N GLN A 382 -14.74 20.43 -24.20
CA GLN A 382 -15.53 19.70 -25.19
C GLN A 382 -15.90 18.32 -24.63
N MET A 383 -17.17 17.96 -24.62
CA MET A 383 -17.65 16.66 -24.17
C MET A 383 -17.81 15.72 -25.36
N ILE A 384 -17.09 14.60 -25.35
CA ILE A 384 -17.16 13.57 -26.38
C ILE A 384 -17.68 12.28 -25.76
N SER A 385 -18.72 11.67 -26.31
CA SER A 385 -19.21 10.36 -25.86
C SER A 385 -18.78 9.25 -26.81
N ILE A 386 -18.33 8.11 -26.28
CA ILE A 386 -18.05 6.89 -27.04
C ILE A 386 -18.88 5.77 -26.42
N PHE A 387 -19.83 5.22 -27.17
CA PHE A 387 -20.69 4.14 -26.69
C PHE A 387 -21.23 3.25 -27.80
N GLY A 388 -21.65 2.06 -27.41
CA GLY A 388 -22.43 1.13 -28.23
C GLY A 388 -23.72 0.73 -27.53
N CYS A 389 -24.40 -0.27 -28.06
CA CYS A 389 -25.49 -0.95 -27.37
C CYS A 389 -25.42 -2.45 -27.65
N PRO A 390 -25.87 -3.30 -26.71
CA PRO A 390 -25.97 -4.73 -26.96
C PRO A 390 -27.02 -5.04 -28.04
N GLY A 391 -26.78 -6.11 -28.81
CA GLY A 391 -27.72 -6.63 -29.79
C GLY A 391 -28.84 -7.45 -29.18
N SER A 392 -29.97 -7.55 -29.88
CA SER A 392 -31.16 -8.36 -29.56
C SER A 392 -31.88 -8.05 -28.23
N HIS A 393 -31.31 -7.21 -27.37
CA HIS A 393 -31.83 -6.87 -26.06
C HIS A 393 -31.87 -5.35 -25.87
N ALA A 394 -32.72 -4.91 -24.95
CA ALA A 394 -32.77 -3.53 -24.47
C ALA A 394 -32.85 -2.44 -25.56
N LEU A 395 -33.64 -2.68 -26.62
CA LEU A 395 -33.81 -1.79 -27.79
C LEU A 395 -34.13 -0.33 -27.43
N GLN A 396 -34.86 -0.11 -26.32
CA GLN A 396 -35.17 1.23 -25.82
C GLN A 396 -33.91 2.04 -25.49
N ARG A 397 -32.81 1.39 -25.09
CA ARG A 397 -31.52 2.06 -24.80
C ARG A 397 -30.96 2.74 -26.04
N ARG A 398 -31.17 2.18 -27.24
CA ARG A 398 -30.67 2.79 -28.50
C ARG A 398 -31.22 4.18 -28.70
N LYS A 399 -32.53 4.35 -28.45
CA LYS A 399 -33.20 5.64 -28.45
C LYS A 399 -32.73 6.53 -27.30
N ASP A 400 -32.81 6.02 -26.07
CA ASP A 400 -32.56 6.85 -24.88
C ASP A 400 -31.12 7.37 -24.80
N LEU A 401 -30.13 6.53 -25.12
CA LEU A 401 -28.71 6.89 -25.10
C LEU A 401 -28.37 7.79 -26.28
N GLY A 402 -28.96 7.54 -27.47
CA GLY A 402 -28.82 8.42 -28.63
C GLY A 402 -29.32 9.83 -28.34
N GLU A 403 -30.53 9.96 -27.77
CA GLU A 403 -31.11 11.26 -27.39
C GLU A 403 -30.27 11.96 -26.32
N LEU A 404 -29.88 11.26 -25.25
CA LEU A 404 -29.11 11.88 -24.16
C LEU A 404 -27.73 12.33 -24.60
N SER A 405 -27.00 11.49 -25.33
CA SER A 405 -25.66 11.84 -25.81
C SER A 405 -25.73 13.02 -26.78
N GLY A 406 -26.70 13.02 -27.71
CA GLY A 406 -26.92 14.13 -28.63
C GLY A 406 -27.31 15.46 -27.97
N GLN A 407 -27.90 15.42 -26.78
CA GLN A 407 -28.27 16.62 -25.99
C GLN A 407 -27.16 17.13 -25.08
N ASN A 408 -26.20 16.29 -24.72
CA ASN A 408 -25.24 16.57 -23.65
C ASN A 408 -23.78 16.65 -24.11
N CYS A 409 -23.45 16.15 -25.30
CA CYS A 409 -22.11 16.10 -25.83
C CYS A 409 -21.97 16.93 -27.12
N ASP A 410 -20.76 17.42 -27.36
CA ASP A 410 -20.40 18.15 -28.57
C ASP A 410 -20.14 17.20 -29.76
N PHE A 411 -19.73 15.96 -29.47
CA PHE A 411 -19.50 14.92 -30.46
C PHE A 411 -19.79 13.52 -29.91
N VAL A 412 -20.28 12.62 -30.76
CA VAL A 412 -20.58 11.23 -30.40
C VAL A 412 -19.91 10.23 -31.36
N PHE A 413 -19.21 9.24 -30.80
CA PHE A 413 -18.81 8.03 -31.52
C PHE A 413 -19.79 6.90 -31.20
N ILE A 414 -20.42 6.35 -32.24
CA ILE A 414 -21.27 5.16 -32.16
C ILE A 414 -20.42 3.97 -32.61
N THR A 415 -20.19 3.02 -31.71
CA THR A 415 -19.25 1.92 -31.93
C THR A 415 -19.78 0.58 -31.45
N GLU A 416 -19.04 -0.51 -31.71
CA GLU A 416 -19.44 -1.83 -31.26
C GLU A 416 -19.38 -1.96 -29.73
N GLU A 417 -20.25 -2.81 -29.23
CA GLU A 417 -20.26 -3.37 -27.88
C GLU A 417 -20.60 -4.86 -28.07
N ASP A 418 -21.44 -5.45 -27.23
CA ASP A 418 -21.87 -6.84 -27.37
C ASP A 418 -23.00 -6.99 -28.40
N SER A 419 -22.64 -6.86 -29.69
CA SER A 419 -23.57 -6.97 -30.82
C SER A 419 -24.28 -8.33 -30.90
N GLY A 420 -23.66 -9.39 -30.37
CA GLY A 420 -24.24 -10.73 -30.40
C GLY A 420 -24.55 -11.15 -31.84
N GLU A 421 -25.73 -11.71 -32.07
CA GLU A 421 -26.15 -12.18 -33.40
C GLU A 421 -26.68 -11.04 -34.31
N GLU A 422 -26.92 -9.86 -33.76
CA GLU A 422 -27.44 -8.73 -34.53
C GLU A 422 -26.30 -7.96 -35.23
N PRO A 423 -26.40 -7.65 -36.53
CA PRO A 423 -25.37 -6.90 -37.23
C PRO A 423 -25.17 -5.50 -36.63
N PHE A 424 -23.92 -5.11 -36.38
CA PHE A 424 -23.57 -3.77 -35.85
C PHE A 424 -24.23 -2.64 -36.64
N ALA A 425 -24.25 -2.73 -37.98
CA ALA A 425 -24.86 -1.73 -38.84
C ALA A 425 -26.34 -1.44 -38.50
N GLN A 426 -27.10 -2.45 -38.05
CA GLN A 426 -28.49 -2.25 -37.64
C GLN A 426 -28.59 -1.54 -36.29
N ILE A 427 -27.79 -1.99 -35.32
CA ILE A 427 -27.70 -1.37 -33.99
C ILE A 427 -27.29 0.10 -34.11
N ALA A 428 -26.28 0.38 -34.91
CA ALA A 428 -25.77 1.73 -35.13
C ALA A 428 -26.80 2.63 -35.80
N ALA A 429 -27.47 2.18 -36.87
CA ALA A 429 -28.54 2.93 -37.54
C ALA A 429 -29.71 3.24 -36.58
N ASP A 430 -29.99 2.32 -35.65
CA ASP A 430 -31.00 2.51 -34.62
C ASP A 430 -30.63 3.55 -33.56
N ILE A 431 -29.34 3.73 -33.27
CA ILE A 431 -28.86 4.78 -32.37
C ILE A 431 -28.80 6.12 -33.12
N GLU A 432 -28.24 6.10 -34.32
CA GLU A 432 -27.91 7.27 -35.15
C GLU A 432 -29.12 8.19 -35.38
N LYS A 433 -30.29 7.58 -35.65
CA LYS A 433 -31.56 8.30 -35.84
C LYS A 433 -32.03 9.14 -34.64
N HIS A 434 -31.40 8.97 -33.48
CA HIS A 434 -31.71 9.69 -32.24
C HIS A 434 -30.58 10.64 -31.77
N VAL A 435 -29.42 10.66 -32.44
CA VAL A 435 -28.28 11.51 -32.08
C VAL A 435 -28.38 12.85 -32.82
N ALA A 436 -28.64 13.93 -32.07
CA ALA A 436 -28.85 15.26 -32.63
C ALA A 436 -27.55 16.06 -32.89
N CYS A 437 -26.44 15.70 -32.24
CA CYS A 437 -25.14 16.37 -32.40
C CYS A 437 -24.31 15.73 -33.55
N PRO A 438 -23.19 16.36 -33.96
CA PRO A 438 -22.23 15.71 -34.84
C PRO A 438 -21.78 14.35 -34.28
N HIS A 439 -21.70 13.36 -35.15
CA HIS A 439 -21.35 12.00 -34.76
C HIS A 439 -20.59 11.24 -35.84
N LEU A 440 -19.94 10.15 -35.45
CA LEU A 440 -19.31 9.19 -36.35
C LEU A 440 -19.71 7.76 -35.96
N VAL A 441 -20.22 7.01 -36.94
CA VAL A 441 -20.44 5.56 -36.81
C VAL A 441 -19.19 4.84 -37.26
N LEU A 442 -18.59 4.05 -36.36
CA LEU A 442 -17.43 3.23 -36.67
C LEU A 442 -17.42 1.97 -35.80
N GLU A 443 -17.45 0.81 -36.45
CA GLU A 443 -17.53 -0.48 -35.76
C GLU A 443 -16.33 -0.74 -34.85
N ASP A 444 -15.12 -0.39 -35.29
CA ASP A 444 -13.90 -0.57 -34.50
C ASP A 444 -13.86 0.39 -33.29
N ARG A 445 -14.14 -0.18 -32.11
CA ARG A 445 -14.13 0.54 -30.83
C ARG A 445 -12.75 1.09 -30.47
N ALA A 446 -11.67 0.36 -30.77
CA ALA A 446 -10.32 0.82 -30.48
C ALA A 446 -9.96 2.03 -31.34
N GLU A 447 -10.38 2.03 -32.60
CA GLU A 447 -10.19 3.18 -33.50
C GLU A 447 -11.03 4.39 -33.06
N CYS A 448 -12.25 4.20 -32.55
CA CYS A 448 -13.04 5.30 -31.97
C CYS A 448 -12.30 5.95 -30.78
N ILE A 449 -11.79 5.14 -29.85
CA ILE A 449 -11.03 5.61 -28.69
C ILE A 449 -9.77 6.34 -29.16
N ARG A 450 -9.03 5.77 -30.12
CA ARG A 450 -7.84 6.38 -30.71
C ARG A 450 -8.14 7.76 -31.27
N ARG A 451 -9.17 7.89 -32.12
CA ARG A 451 -9.54 9.16 -32.75
C ARG A 451 -10.00 10.21 -31.75
N ALA A 452 -10.83 9.82 -30.79
CA ALA A 452 -11.31 10.74 -29.76
C ALA A 452 -10.13 11.35 -28.97
N ILE A 453 -9.13 10.53 -28.64
CA ILE A 453 -7.93 10.97 -27.92
C ILE A 453 -6.99 11.78 -28.82
N LEU A 454 -6.70 11.32 -30.05
CA LEU A 454 -5.63 11.88 -30.89
C LEU A 454 -6.06 13.02 -31.83
N ASP A 455 -7.28 13.02 -32.37
CA ASP A 455 -7.60 13.82 -33.57
C ASP A 455 -8.08 15.25 -33.26
N GLY A 456 -8.54 15.54 -32.05
CA GLY A 456 -9.02 16.87 -31.67
C GLY A 456 -7.91 17.84 -31.26
N LYS A 457 -8.21 19.14 -31.28
CA LYS A 457 -7.29 20.22 -30.88
C LYS A 457 -7.64 20.88 -29.55
N ASP A 458 -8.94 20.98 -29.25
CA ASP A 458 -9.43 21.65 -28.05
C ASP A 458 -9.35 20.75 -26.81
N ALA A 459 -9.36 21.36 -25.62
CA ALA A 459 -9.42 20.63 -24.36
C ALA A 459 -10.77 19.90 -24.24
N ARG A 460 -10.73 18.61 -23.94
CA ARG A 460 -11.92 17.75 -23.99
C ARG A 460 -11.96 16.73 -22.88
N VAL A 461 -13.17 16.31 -22.57
CA VAL A 461 -13.48 15.19 -21.70
C VAL A 461 -14.21 14.12 -22.52
N ILE A 462 -13.62 12.92 -22.54
CA ILE A 462 -14.09 11.78 -23.31
C ILE A 462 -14.76 10.82 -22.34
N LEU A 463 -16.04 10.53 -22.58
CA LEU A 463 -16.86 9.62 -21.80
C LEU A 463 -16.93 8.29 -22.55
N LEU A 464 -16.10 7.35 -22.12
CA LEU A 464 -15.99 6.02 -22.70
C LEU A 464 -16.84 5.05 -21.89
N THR A 465 -17.96 4.62 -22.49
CA THR A 465 -19.02 3.90 -21.76
C THR A 465 -19.40 2.58 -22.41
N GLY A 466 -19.96 1.67 -21.61
CA GLY A 466 -20.41 0.33 -22.04
C GLY A 466 -19.56 -0.79 -21.45
N LYS A 467 -18.30 -0.92 -21.87
CA LYS A 467 -17.43 -2.08 -21.55
C LYS A 467 -16.60 -1.91 -20.28
N GLY A 468 -16.03 -0.73 -20.02
CA GLY A 468 -15.19 -0.53 -18.83
C GLY A 468 -13.92 -1.39 -18.87
N GLU A 469 -13.66 -2.18 -17.82
CA GLU A 469 -12.51 -3.10 -17.78
C GLU A 469 -12.76 -4.48 -18.42
N GLU A 470 -13.94 -4.73 -19.00
CA GLU A 470 -14.23 -6.01 -19.65
C GLU A 470 -13.22 -6.32 -20.76
N THR A 471 -12.72 -7.56 -20.76
CA THR A 471 -11.69 -8.04 -21.69
C THR A 471 -12.23 -8.93 -22.81
N THR A 472 -13.55 -8.94 -22.99
CA THR A 472 -14.23 -9.72 -24.03
C THR A 472 -15.31 -8.91 -24.74
N MET A 473 -15.65 -9.29 -25.97
CA MET A 473 -16.75 -8.74 -26.76
C MET A 473 -17.62 -9.88 -27.27
N LYS A 474 -18.95 -9.78 -27.17
CA LYS A 474 -19.84 -10.82 -27.71
C LYS A 474 -20.15 -10.58 -29.19
N ARG A 475 -19.70 -11.49 -30.06
CA ARG A 475 -19.98 -11.49 -31.52
C ARG A 475 -20.57 -12.84 -31.93
N GLY A 476 -21.75 -12.82 -32.56
CA GLY A 476 -22.56 -14.01 -32.76
C GLY A 476 -22.93 -14.66 -31.42
N SER A 477 -22.61 -15.96 -31.29
CA SER A 477 -22.81 -16.75 -30.08
C SER A 477 -21.56 -16.88 -29.21
N VAL A 478 -20.44 -16.23 -29.57
CA VAL A 478 -19.14 -16.40 -28.90
C VAL A 478 -18.63 -15.10 -28.28
N PHE A 479 -17.89 -15.23 -27.18
CA PHE A 479 -17.10 -14.14 -26.59
C PHE A 479 -15.71 -14.16 -27.20
N VAL A 480 -15.32 -13.07 -27.85
CA VAL A 480 -13.98 -12.90 -28.43
C VAL A 480 -13.11 -12.04 -27.51
N PRO A 481 -11.79 -12.29 -27.41
CA PRO A 481 -10.89 -11.44 -26.64
C PRO A 481 -10.89 -9.98 -27.14
N TYR A 482 -10.91 -9.04 -26.21
CA TYR A 482 -10.92 -7.60 -26.45
C TYR A 482 -9.97 -6.90 -25.47
N PRO A 483 -9.04 -6.03 -25.92
CA PRO A 483 -8.28 -5.17 -25.02
C PRO A 483 -9.22 -4.19 -24.35
N SER A 484 -9.20 -4.10 -23.02
CA SER A 484 -10.19 -3.31 -22.28
C SER A 484 -10.14 -1.81 -22.64
N ASP A 485 -11.24 -1.09 -22.38
CA ASP A 485 -11.31 0.36 -22.61
C ASP A 485 -10.18 1.09 -21.86
N VAL A 486 -9.81 0.61 -20.68
CA VAL A 486 -8.71 1.12 -19.86
C VAL A 486 -7.35 0.93 -20.54
N GLU A 487 -7.06 -0.28 -21.02
CA GLU A 487 -5.79 -0.57 -21.69
C GLU A 487 -5.61 0.30 -22.94
N LEU A 488 -6.67 0.41 -23.76
CA LEU A 488 -6.67 1.25 -24.95
C LEU A 488 -6.53 2.73 -24.60
N THR A 489 -7.22 3.19 -23.56
CA THR A 489 -7.11 4.58 -23.08
C THR A 489 -5.68 4.92 -22.67
N LEU A 490 -5.04 4.08 -21.84
CA LEU A 490 -3.65 4.28 -21.40
C LEU A 490 -2.68 4.28 -22.59
N LYS A 491 -2.86 3.34 -23.51
CA LYS A 491 -2.06 3.23 -24.75
C LYS A 491 -2.13 4.51 -25.58
N TYR A 492 -3.34 4.99 -25.87
CA TYR A 492 -3.54 6.14 -26.76
C TYR A 492 -3.27 7.48 -26.07
N LEU A 493 -3.45 7.61 -24.76
CA LEU A 493 -2.97 8.78 -24.01
C LEU A 493 -1.45 8.86 -24.03
N ALA A 494 -0.74 7.73 -23.90
CA ALA A 494 0.71 7.70 -24.03
C ALA A 494 1.18 8.08 -25.44
N GLU A 495 0.40 7.76 -26.48
CA GLU A 495 0.66 8.21 -27.86
C GLU A 495 0.37 9.72 -28.04
N TYR A 496 -0.75 10.20 -27.50
CA TYR A 496 -1.09 11.62 -27.48
C TYR A 496 0.02 12.45 -26.83
N ASP A 497 0.52 12.01 -25.68
CA ASP A 497 1.58 12.67 -24.92
C ASP A 497 2.93 12.70 -25.66
N LYS A 498 3.20 11.72 -26.54
CA LYS A 498 4.39 11.72 -27.41
C LYS A 498 4.26 12.75 -28.54
N ALA A 499 3.07 12.88 -29.12
CA ALA A 499 2.79 13.79 -30.24
C ALA A 499 2.54 15.24 -29.79
N HIS A 500 2.06 15.43 -28.56
CA HIS A 500 1.82 16.71 -27.92
C HIS A 500 2.71 16.85 -26.68
N PRO A 501 4.04 16.84 -26.85
CA PRO A 501 4.94 17.12 -25.75
C PRO A 501 4.55 18.49 -25.19
N ALA A 502 4.30 18.56 -23.88
CA ALA A 502 3.93 19.82 -23.26
C ALA A 502 4.97 20.89 -23.63
N ALA A 503 4.51 22.04 -24.15
CA ALA A 503 5.39 23.19 -24.37
C ALA A 503 6.15 23.51 -23.07
N PRO A 504 7.40 24.01 -23.13
CA PRO A 504 8.09 24.47 -21.94
C PRO A 504 7.22 25.55 -21.29
N VAL A 505 6.72 25.23 -20.10
CA VAL A 505 5.71 26.04 -19.41
C VAL A 505 6.33 27.37 -19.02
N SER A 506 5.90 28.47 -19.65
CA SER A 506 6.01 29.79 -19.06
C SER A 506 4.98 29.92 -17.93
N SER A 507 5.46 30.00 -16.70
CA SER A 507 4.81 30.57 -15.51
C SER A 507 3.28 30.38 -15.37
N GLY A 508 2.89 29.15 -15.05
CA GLY A 508 1.66 28.79 -14.36
C GLY A 508 1.87 27.40 -13.75
N LYS A 509 2.41 27.34 -12.54
CA LYS A 509 2.97 26.14 -11.90
C LYS A 509 1.99 24.96 -11.95
N LYS A 510 2.37 23.87 -12.64
CA LYS A 510 1.91 22.51 -12.29
C LYS A 510 2.25 22.34 -10.80
N ALA A 511 1.27 21.97 -9.96
CA ALA A 511 1.55 21.63 -8.57
C ALA A 511 2.53 20.45 -8.61
N LYS A 512 3.79 20.75 -8.30
CA LYS A 512 4.82 19.74 -8.20
C LYS A 512 4.48 18.86 -6.99
N LYS A 513 4.85 17.59 -7.02
CA LYS A 513 4.71 16.71 -5.86
C LYS A 513 5.58 17.27 -4.71
N ASP A 514 5.12 17.14 -3.47
CA ASP A 514 5.74 17.82 -2.31
C ASP A 514 7.25 17.60 -2.23
N PHE A 515 7.73 16.36 -2.29
CA PHE A 515 9.16 16.08 -2.28
C PHE A 515 9.56 14.72 -2.87
N LEU A 516 10.84 14.58 -3.23
CA LEU A 516 11.48 13.31 -3.60
C LEU A 516 12.76 13.10 -2.78
N PRO A 517 12.89 11.97 -2.07
CA PRO A 517 14.17 11.55 -1.50
C PRO A 517 15.09 10.95 -2.56
N ILE A 518 16.31 11.48 -2.65
CA ILE A 518 17.40 11.01 -3.49
C ILE A 518 18.52 10.50 -2.58
N ILE A 519 18.73 9.20 -2.57
CA ILE A 519 19.69 8.52 -1.68
C ILE A 519 20.97 8.22 -2.46
N LEU A 520 22.12 8.71 -1.99
CA LEU A 520 23.42 8.51 -2.63
C LEU A 520 24.15 7.33 -1.98
N GLY A 521 24.23 6.20 -2.68
CA GLY A 521 24.85 4.97 -2.19
C GLY A 521 23.89 3.79 -2.18
N SER A 522 24.39 2.61 -1.82
CA SER A 522 23.68 1.34 -2.03
C SER A 522 23.86 0.33 -0.89
N ASP A 523 24.40 0.77 0.24
CA ASP A 523 24.70 -0.06 1.41
C ASP A 523 23.52 -0.16 2.41
N GLU A 524 23.79 -0.67 3.62
CA GLU A 524 22.79 -0.80 4.69
C GLU A 524 22.13 0.52 5.06
N ASN A 525 22.89 1.62 5.04
CA ASN A 525 22.35 2.94 5.36
C ASN A 525 21.36 3.40 4.29
N ALA A 526 21.69 3.16 3.02
CA ALA A 526 20.80 3.48 1.90
C ALA A 526 19.49 2.68 1.97
N TYR A 527 19.58 1.37 2.25
CA TYR A 527 18.39 0.53 2.42
C TYR A 527 17.56 0.94 3.64
N GLY A 528 18.21 1.20 4.77
CA GLY A 528 17.57 1.67 6.00
C GLY A 528 16.84 2.98 5.80
N SER A 529 17.49 3.96 5.17
CA SER A 529 16.90 5.26 4.84
C SER A 529 15.67 5.12 3.94
N ALA A 530 15.73 4.25 2.93
CA ALA A 530 14.58 4.00 2.05
C ALA A 530 13.39 3.39 2.81
N ARG A 531 13.63 2.44 3.73
CA ARG A 531 12.58 1.93 4.63
C ARG A 531 11.95 3.04 5.46
N LEU A 532 12.75 3.94 6.00
CA LEU A 532 12.26 5.02 6.86
C LEU A 532 11.37 6.02 6.11
N PHE A 533 11.69 6.34 4.85
CA PHE A 533 10.80 7.15 3.99
C PHE A 533 9.51 6.42 3.64
N GLN A 534 9.59 5.14 3.27
CA GLN A 534 8.41 4.33 2.94
C GLN A 534 7.48 4.15 4.16
N GLU A 535 8.06 4.02 5.35
CA GLU A 535 7.34 3.90 6.62
C GLU A 535 6.61 5.19 6.99
N ALA A 536 7.26 6.35 6.85
CA ALA A 536 6.68 7.63 7.29
C ALA A 536 5.75 8.29 6.26
N TYR A 537 6.07 8.19 4.96
CA TYR A 537 5.39 8.97 3.92
C TYR A 537 4.90 8.12 2.74
N HIS A 538 5.18 6.81 2.73
CA HIS A 538 4.88 5.92 1.61
C HIS A 538 5.45 6.40 0.26
N VAL A 539 6.54 7.18 0.30
CA VAL A 539 7.23 7.69 -0.88
C VAL A 539 8.33 6.72 -1.28
N THR A 540 8.36 6.36 -2.57
CA THR A 540 9.42 5.55 -3.17
C THR A 540 10.64 6.43 -3.50
N PRO A 541 11.80 6.25 -2.83
CA PRO A 541 13.00 7.04 -3.09
C PRO A 541 13.67 6.70 -4.42
N LEU A 542 14.54 7.61 -4.88
CA LEU A 542 15.48 7.37 -5.97
C LEU A 542 16.90 7.15 -5.41
N LEU A 543 17.47 5.98 -5.67
CA LEU A 543 18.81 5.61 -5.24
C LEU A 543 19.80 5.81 -6.38
N LEU A 544 20.88 6.57 -6.15
CA LEU A 544 21.96 6.81 -7.11
C LEU A 544 23.23 6.14 -6.61
N CYS A 545 23.82 5.28 -7.44
CA CYS A 545 25.05 4.57 -7.06
C CYS A 545 25.85 4.14 -8.28
N THR A 546 27.14 3.87 -8.06
CA THR A 546 28.06 3.31 -9.07
C THR A 546 27.83 1.82 -9.31
N GLN A 547 27.46 1.09 -8.26
CA GLN A 547 27.11 -0.31 -8.30
C GLN A 547 26.16 -0.65 -7.17
N GLN A 548 25.28 -1.61 -7.43
CA GLN A 548 24.32 -2.04 -6.43
C GLN A 548 24.92 -3.08 -5.48
N LEU A 549 25.02 -2.76 -4.18
CA LEU A 549 25.55 -3.66 -3.16
C LEU A 549 24.48 -4.63 -2.65
N VAL A 550 24.92 -5.71 -1.99
CA VAL A 550 24.04 -6.78 -1.48
C VAL A 550 22.85 -6.24 -0.65
N PRO A 551 23.01 -5.25 0.26
CA PRO A 551 21.91 -4.70 1.05
C PRO A 551 20.69 -4.24 0.26
N THR A 552 20.86 -3.73 -0.96
CA THR A 552 19.81 -3.10 -1.76
C THR A 552 19.39 -3.92 -3.00
N ARG A 553 20.15 -4.96 -3.37
CA ARG A 553 19.82 -5.81 -4.52
C ARG A 553 18.46 -6.49 -4.39
N SER A 554 17.72 -6.51 -5.50
CA SER A 554 16.40 -7.15 -5.62
C SER A 554 15.35 -6.64 -4.62
N SER A 555 15.46 -5.39 -4.17
CA SER A 555 14.43 -4.70 -3.38
C SER A 555 13.46 -3.93 -4.28
N HIS A 556 12.23 -3.77 -3.83
CA HIS A 556 11.18 -2.98 -4.46
C HIS A 556 10.92 -1.64 -3.73
N LEU A 557 11.70 -1.29 -2.71
CA LEU A 557 11.46 -0.09 -1.88
C LEU A 557 11.90 1.23 -2.53
N PHE A 558 12.69 1.18 -3.60
CA PHE A 558 13.25 2.37 -4.26
C PHE A 558 13.48 2.08 -5.74
N LEU A 559 13.55 3.15 -6.53
CA LEU A 559 14.10 3.12 -7.88
C LEU A 559 15.62 3.22 -7.78
N CYS A 560 16.37 2.52 -8.63
CA CYS A 560 17.84 2.52 -8.58
C CYS A 560 18.41 2.96 -9.93
N ARG A 561 19.25 4.01 -9.95
CA ARG A 561 19.97 4.48 -11.13
C ARG A 561 21.46 4.17 -11.02
N ILE A 562 21.85 3.29 -11.94
CA ILE A 562 23.17 2.98 -12.47
C ILE A 562 24.00 4.17 -12.97
N ILE A 563 24.91 4.81 -12.23
CA ILE A 563 25.78 5.86 -12.81
C ILE A 563 27.24 5.41 -12.76
N PRO A 564 27.86 5.05 -13.91
CA PRO A 564 29.27 4.66 -13.95
C PRO A 564 30.17 5.74 -13.37
N ASP A 565 31.16 5.34 -12.57
CA ASP A 565 32.16 6.24 -11.99
C ASP A 565 31.57 7.38 -11.16
N PHE A 566 30.37 7.20 -10.60
CA PHE A 566 29.69 8.24 -9.82
C PHE A 566 30.44 8.61 -8.54
N GLU A 567 31.35 7.75 -8.07
CA GLU A 567 32.29 8.07 -7.01
C GLU A 567 33.55 8.83 -7.48
N ARG A 568 33.54 9.46 -8.66
CA ARG A 568 34.65 10.30 -9.12
C ARG A 568 34.23 11.75 -9.13
N GLU A 569 35.10 12.61 -8.61
CA GLU A 569 34.87 14.05 -8.49
C GLU A 569 34.64 14.71 -9.86
N GLU A 570 35.22 14.18 -10.93
CA GLU A 570 35.01 14.71 -12.29
C GLU A 570 33.61 14.40 -12.86
N VAL A 571 32.95 13.36 -12.33
CA VAL A 571 31.67 12.84 -12.85
C VAL A 571 30.50 13.26 -11.97
N PHE A 572 30.69 13.22 -10.65
CA PHE A 572 29.63 13.39 -9.66
C PHE A 572 28.84 14.70 -9.81
N PRO A 573 29.46 15.90 -9.90
CA PRO A 573 28.71 17.16 -9.95
C PRO A 573 27.82 17.24 -11.19
N GLY A 574 28.35 16.88 -12.37
CA GLY A 574 27.58 16.90 -13.61
C GLY A 574 26.41 15.91 -13.58
N ALA A 575 26.69 14.67 -13.16
CA ALA A 575 25.69 13.61 -13.14
C ALA A 575 24.58 13.86 -12.10
N LEU A 576 24.93 14.30 -10.89
CA LEU A 576 23.93 14.63 -9.87
C LEU A 576 23.10 15.84 -10.28
N LEU A 577 23.72 16.88 -10.85
CA LEU A 577 22.99 18.08 -11.31
C LEU A 577 21.97 17.75 -12.41
N GLU A 578 22.31 16.87 -13.35
CA GLU A 578 21.38 16.39 -14.37
C GLU A 578 20.16 15.70 -13.75
N VAL A 579 20.40 14.80 -12.80
CA VAL A 579 19.32 14.09 -12.07
C VAL A 579 18.46 15.08 -11.28
N LEU A 580 19.06 16.01 -10.56
CA LEU A 580 18.35 17.02 -9.77
C LEU A 580 17.50 17.91 -10.66
N LYS A 581 18.02 18.40 -11.79
CA LYS A 581 17.26 19.21 -12.76
C LYS A 581 16.08 18.44 -13.35
N GLN A 582 16.27 17.15 -13.62
CA GLN A 582 15.19 16.29 -14.10
C GLN A 582 14.11 16.12 -13.03
N CYS A 583 14.49 15.78 -11.79
CA CYS A 583 13.53 15.56 -10.71
C CYS A 583 12.84 16.85 -10.25
N ALA A 584 13.53 18.00 -10.28
CA ALA A 584 12.98 19.29 -9.89
C ALA A 584 11.84 19.78 -10.80
N GLN A 585 11.65 19.17 -11.97
CA GLN A 585 10.49 19.44 -12.84
C GLN A 585 9.20 18.90 -12.22
N ASP A 586 9.28 17.77 -11.51
CA ASP A 586 8.14 17.03 -11.00
C ASP A 586 7.92 17.21 -9.48
N TYR A 587 8.95 17.64 -8.74
CA TYR A 587 8.93 17.74 -7.27
C TYR A 587 9.30 19.14 -6.77
N GLU A 588 8.59 19.64 -5.74
CA GLU A 588 8.85 20.96 -5.12
C GLU A 588 10.19 20.97 -4.40
N LYS A 589 10.44 19.93 -3.60
CA LYS A 589 11.66 19.80 -2.81
C LYS A 589 12.37 18.48 -3.11
N LEU A 590 13.68 18.53 -3.28
CA LEU A 590 14.50 17.33 -3.41
C LEU A 590 15.32 17.17 -2.14
N LEU A 591 15.14 16.06 -1.44
CA LEU A 591 15.95 15.73 -0.26
C LEU A 591 17.09 14.82 -0.71
N VAL A 592 18.34 15.26 -0.53
CA VAL A 592 19.51 14.45 -0.88
C VAL A 592 20.12 13.86 0.38
N ILE A 593 20.26 12.54 0.41
CA ILE A 593 20.75 11.78 1.58
C ILE A 593 22.06 11.07 1.21
N PRO A 594 23.22 11.59 1.64
CA PRO A 594 24.49 10.90 1.42
C PRO A 594 24.67 9.74 2.41
N CYS A 595 24.94 8.54 1.89
CA CYS A 595 25.11 7.34 2.73
C CYS A 595 26.57 6.97 3.01
N SER A 596 27.54 7.72 2.50
CA SER A 596 28.98 7.52 2.75
C SER A 596 29.69 8.85 2.97
N ASP A 597 30.86 8.81 3.63
CA ASP A 597 31.69 10.02 3.82
C ASP A 597 32.17 10.57 2.50
N TYR A 598 32.42 9.69 1.53
CA TYR A 598 32.79 10.06 0.18
C TYR A 598 31.72 10.93 -0.49
N TYR A 599 30.46 10.46 -0.53
CA TYR A 599 29.37 11.25 -1.11
C TYR A 599 29.08 12.51 -0.32
N THR A 600 29.24 12.48 1.01
CA THR A 600 29.06 13.66 1.85
C THR A 600 30.10 14.72 1.54
N GLY A 601 31.38 14.33 1.44
CA GLY A 601 32.47 15.25 1.11
C GLY A 601 32.33 15.86 -0.28
N LEU A 602 31.99 15.05 -1.29
CA LEU A 602 31.70 15.59 -2.63
C LEU A 602 30.50 16.55 -2.62
N LEU A 603 29.46 16.23 -1.86
CA LEU A 603 28.27 17.05 -1.79
C LEU A 603 28.51 18.38 -1.09
N CYS A 604 29.33 18.42 -0.02
CA CYS A 604 29.69 19.64 0.68
C CYS A 604 30.60 20.55 -0.18
N ARG A 605 31.66 19.99 -0.79
CA ARG A 605 32.60 20.75 -1.64
C ARG A 605 31.96 21.36 -2.87
N HIS A 606 30.98 20.65 -3.45
CA HIS A 606 30.30 21.07 -4.67
C HIS A 606 28.88 21.59 -4.41
N TYR A 607 28.51 21.87 -3.15
CA TYR A 607 27.12 22.22 -2.80
C TYR A 607 26.60 23.43 -3.60
N ASP A 608 27.45 24.43 -3.83
CA ASP A 608 27.15 25.62 -4.62
C ASP A 608 26.72 25.29 -6.07
N HIS A 609 27.20 24.17 -6.64
CA HIS A 609 26.81 23.72 -7.98
C HIS A 609 25.35 23.23 -8.03
N PHE A 610 24.76 22.90 -6.88
CA PHE A 610 23.39 22.38 -6.75
C PHE A 610 22.44 23.37 -6.05
N GLU A 611 22.92 24.60 -5.78
CA GLU A 611 22.19 25.58 -5.00
C GLU A 611 20.78 25.83 -5.58
N GLY A 612 19.78 25.82 -4.70
CA GLY A 612 18.37 26.00 -5.05
C GLY A 612 17.65 24.76 -5.59
N LEU A 613 18.36 23.64 -5.82
CA LEU A 613 17.73 22.36 -6.21
C LEU A 613 17.61 21.36 -5.05
N ILE A 614 18.54 21.37 -4.11
CA ILE A 614 18.51 20.52 -2.92
C ILE A 614 17.85 21.30 -1.77
N ALA A 615 16.81 20.72 -1.16
CA ALA A 615 16.04 21.39 -0.12
C ALA A 615 16.72 21.32 1.26
N ASN A 616 17.41 20.23 1.58
CA ASN A 616 18.17 20.11 2.82
C ASN A 616 19.60 20.68 2.67
N ARG A 617 20.16 21.12 3.80
CA ARG A 617 21.53 21.65 3.88
C ARG A 617 22.50 20.66 4.51
N PHE A 618 23.77 20.92 4.27
CA PHE A 618 24.90 20.23 4.86
C PHE A 618 25.82 21.25 5.52
N ILE A 619 26.78 20.77 6.27
CA ILE A 619 27.85 21.62 6.81
C ILE A 619 28.66 22.27 5.69
N SER A 620 29.19 23.45 5.95
CA SER A 620 30.13 24.13 5.05
C SER A 620 31.39 23.30 4.82
N ASP A 621 32.04 23.47 3.67
CA ASP A 621 33.32 22.82 3.37
C ASP A 621 34.41 23.17 4.41
N GLU A 622 34.44 24.42 4.89
CA GLU A 622 35.36 24.86 5.96
C GLU A 622 35.15 24.05 7.25
N LEU A 623 33.91 23.87 7.69
CA LEU A 623 33.59 23.05 8.87
C LEU A 623 33.88 21.56 8.61
N LEU A 624 33.60 21.05 7.41
CA LEU A 624 33.94 19.67 7.02
C LEU A 624 35.45 19.43 7.14
N GLU A 625 36.28 20.37 6.68
CA GLU A 625 37.73 20.28 6.81
C GLU A 625 38.19 20.20 8.28
N THR A 626 37.45 20.80 9.22
CA THR A 626 37.79 20.67 10.65
C THR A 626 37.55 19.27 11.21
N PHE A 627 36.68 18.48 10.57
CA PHE A 627 36.39 17.09 10.95
C PHE A 627 37.28 16.09 10.22
N ASP A 628 37.88 16.48 9.08
CA ASP A 628 38.62 15.58 8.19
C ASP A 628 39.91 15.02 8.83
N THR A 629 40.59 15.82 9.66
CA THR A 629 41.83 15.41 10.33
C THR A 629 41.71 15.49 11.85
N LYS A 630 42.30 14.51 12.54
CA LYS A 630 42.21 14.40 14.01
C LYS A 630 42.78 15.60 14.74
N ASP A 631 43.85 16.20 14.22
CA ASP A 631 44.47 17.40 14.79
C ASP A 631 43.51 18.60 14.76
N LYS A 632 42.85 18.85 13.63
CA LYS A 632 41.84 19.92 13.50
C LYS A 632 40.61 19.63 14.36
N PHE A 633 40.13 18.38 14.37
CA PHE A 633 38.96 18.00 15.17
C PHE A 633 39.22 18.13 16.67
N TYR A 634 40.41 17.76 17.14
CA TYR A 634 40.77 17.90 18.56
C TYR A 634 41.06 19.34 18.96
N ALA A 635 41.58 20.18 18.06
CA ALA A 635 41.65 21.62 18.30
C ALA A 635 40.25 22.22 18.49
N LEU A 636 39.27 21.76 17.70
CA LEU A 636 37.87 22.14 17.88
C LEU A 636 37.31 21.65 19.22
N CYS A 637 37.61 20.40 19.60
CA CYS A 637 37.20 19.87 20.91
C CYS A 637 37.76 20.71 22.06
N GLU A 638 39.05 21.07 22.01
CA GLU A 638 39.69 21.93 23.02
C GLU A 638 39.04 23.33 23.06
N GLN A 639 38.75 23.94 21.90
CA GLN A 639 38.08 25.24 21.81
C GLN A 639 36.71 25.26 22.51
N TYR A 640 35.95 24.18 22.39
CA TYR A 640 34.60 24.09 22.95
C TYR A 640 34.52 23.29 24.27
N GLY A 641 35.66 22.89 24.83
CA GLY A 641 35.72 22.18 26.11
C GLY A 641 35.15 20.76 26.07
N MET A 642 35.24 20.08 24.93
CA MET A 642 34.87 18.68 24.75
C MET A 642 36.04 17.77 25.14
N ASP A 643 35.76 16.64 25.78
CA ASP A 643 36.80 15.66 26.13
C ASP A 643 37.22 14.86 24.87
N TYR A 644 38.52 14.77 24.62
CA TYR A 644 39.12 14.06 23.48
C TYR A 644 40.44 13.38 23.90
N PRO A 645 40.94 12.37 23.16
CA PRO A 645 42.19 11.69 23.51
C PRO A 645 43.37 12.65 23.32
N LYS A 646 44.11 12.94 24.41
CA LYS A 646 45.29 13.79 24.31
C LYS A 646 46.27 13.18 23.31
N THR A 647 46.80 14.01 22.40
CA THR A 647 47.54 13.55 21.22
C THR A 647 48.80 14.40 21.03
N VAL A 648 49.91 13.74 20.67
CA VAL A 648 51.19 14.37 20.31
C VAL A 648 51.68 13.79 18.98
N VAL A 649 52.09 14.64 18.06
CA VAL A 649 52.71 14.24 16.79
C VAL A 649 54.23 14.33 16.92
N ALA A 650 54.93 13.28 16.50
CA ALA A 650 56.39 13.18 16.53
C ALA A 650 56.96 13.10 15.11
N SER A 651 57.86 14.02 14.76
CA SER A 651 58.68 13.89 13.55
C SER A 651 59.70 12.76 13.70
N PRO A 652 60.30 12.25 12.60
CA PRO A 652 61.30 11.19 12.67
C PRO A 652 62.44 11.44 13.68
N GLU A 653 62.90 12.68 13.79
CA GLU A 653 63.98 13.11 14.67
C GLU A 653 63.55 13.18 16.14
N GLU A 654 62.24 13.31 16.40
CA GLU A 654 61.66 13.46 17.74
C GLU A 654 61.08 12.15 18.31
N ARG A 655 60.98 11.07 17.52
CA ARG A 655 60.29 9.82 17.93
C ARG A 655 60.86 9.22 19.23
N GLU A 656 62.14 9.38 19.50
CA GLU A 656 62.78 8.83 20.71
C GLU A 656 62.57 9.75 21.93
N SER A 657 62.62 11.07 21.75
CA SER A 657 62.53 12.05 22.83
C SER A 657 61.09 12.49 23.16
N VAL A 658 60.13 12.26 22.25
CA VAL A 658 58.73 12.68 22.42
C VAL A 658 58.07 12.07 23.65
N VAL A 659 58.51 10.87 24.07
CA VAL A 659 57.95 10.17 25.24
C VAL A 659 58.20 10.91 26.55
N ASP A 660 59.25 11.72 26.61
CA ASP A 660 59.62 12.47 27.82
C ASP A 660 58.79 13.76 27.99
N ARG A 661 58.02 14.14 26.95
CA ARG A 661 57.15 15.34 26.94
C ARG A 661 55.67 15.02 26.72
N LEU A 662 55.25 13.76 26.88
CA LEU A 662 53.84 13.38 26.71
C LEU A 662 52.98 13.98 27.83
N PRO A 663 51.81 14.56 27.53
CA PRO A 663 50.87 15.04 28.54
C PRO A 663 50.02 13.93 29.18
N PHE A 664 50.34 12.66 28.93
CA PHE A 664 49.60 11.47 29.41
C PHE A 664 50.57 10.30 29.65
N ASP A 665 50.15 9.39 30.53
CA ASP A 665 50.91 8.20 30.92
C ASP A 665 50.63 6.98 30.01
N PHE A 666 51.47 5.95 30.10
CA PHE A 666 51.22 4.65 29.49
C PHE A 666 50.04 3.92 30.17
N PRO A 667 49.24 3.12 29.44
CA PRO A 667 49.39 2.71 28.05
C PRO A 667 49.11 3.81 27.02
N ILE A 668 49.74 3.73 25.84
CA ILE A 668 49.55 4.67 24.73
C ILE A 668 49.18 3.95 23.43
N VAL A 669 48.47 4.66 22.55
CA VAL A 669 48.19 4.23 21.17
C VAL A 669 49.12 4.98 20.22
N VAL A 670 49.79 4.27 19.33
CA VAL A 670 50.69 4.89 18.34
C VAL A 670 50.29 4.46 16.95
N LYS A 671 50.22 5.42 16.03
CA LYS A 671 49.93 5.16 14.62
C LYS A 671 50.70 6.11 13.71
N PRO A 672 51.07 5.70 12.49
CA PRO A 672 51.60 6.63 11.50
C PRO A 672 50.55 7.69 11.14
N GLU A 673 51.00 8.92 10.85
CA GLU A 673 50.16 10.07 10.46
C GLU A 673 49.28 9.74 9.24
N ASN A 674 49.84 8.98 8.30
CA ASN A 674 49.10 8.37 7.20
C ASN A 674 49.51 6.91 7.00
N SER A 675 48.75 5.98 7.60
CA SER A 675 49.01 4.53 7.51
C SER A 675 48.80 3.94 6.11
N ASN A 676 48.18 4.70 5.20
CA ASN A 676 47.92 4.27 3.82
C ASN A 676 48.84 4.98 2.81
N ALA A 677 49.74 5.86 3.27
CA ALA A 677 50.75 6.46 2.42
C ALA A 677 51.67 5.39 1.85
N LEU A 678 52.02 5.54 0.57
CA LEU A 678 52.89 4.61 -0.15
C LEU A 678 54.19 4.33 0.62
N ASP A 679 54.71 5.35 1.31
CA ASP A 679 55.95 5.33 2.09
C ASP A 679 55.86 4.44 3.33
N TYR A 680 54.68 4.33 3.96
CA TYR A 680 54.47 3.39 5.08
C TYR A 680 54.17 1.98 4.59
N LEU A 681 53.47 1.84 3.45
CA LEU A 681 53.13 0.52 2.90
C LEU A 681 54.32 -0.20 2.26
N ARG A 682 55.33 0.55 1.78
CA ARG A 682 56.54 0.01 1.15
C ARG A 682 57.70 -0.20 2.12
N CYS A 683 57.66 0.40 3.31
CA CYS A 683 58.66 0.12 4.33
C CYS A 683 58.36 -1.23 5.00
N HIS A 684 59.41 -1.94 5.42
CA HIS A 684 59.29 -3.16 6.21
C HIS A 684 60.14 -3.03 7.46
N PHE A 685 59.51 -3.17 8.62
CA PHE A 685 60.17 -3.25 9.91
C PHE A 685 59.45 -4.28 10.78
N GLU A 686 60.16 -4.81 11.77
CA GLU A 686 59.65 -5.90 12.60
C GLU A 686 58.40 -5.46 13.38
N GLY A 687 57.31 -6.23 13.26
CA GLY A 687 56.06 -5.94 13.97
C GLY A 687 55.17 -4.86 13.36
N GLN A 688 55.41 -4.41 12.13
CA GLN A 688 54.61 -3.40 11.41
C GLN A 688 53.09 -3.64 11.48
N LYS A 689 52.34 -2.67 12.02
CA LYS A 689 50.87 -2.65 12.14
C LYS A 689 50.33 -1.27 11.77
N LYS A 690 49.02 -1.14 11.50
CA LYS A 690 48.41 0.19 11.28
C LYS A 690 48.21 0.98 12.56
N VAL A 691 48.08 0.28 13.70
CA VAL A 691 47.93 0.84 15.04
C VAL A 691 48.70 -0.04 16.01
N PHE A 692 49.43 0.59 16.91
CA PHE A 692 50.22 -0.05 17.97
C PHE A 692 49.65 0.36 19.33
N PHE A 693 49.70 -0.58 20.27
CA PHE A 693 49.35 -0.37 21.66
C PHE A 693 50.59 -0.70 22.49
N PHE A 694 51.02 0.23 23.33
CA PHE A 694 52.19 0.04 24.18
C PHE A 694 51.79 0.24 25.64
N ASP A 695 52.06 -0.77 26.45
CA ASP A 695 51.79 -0.76 27.89
C ASP A 695 52.95 -0.09 28.67
N THR A 696 54.16 -0.04 28.08
CA THR A 696 55.34 0.58 28.72
C THR A 696 56.22 1.36 27.74
N ARG A 697 57.06 2.26 28.29
CA ARG A 697 58.05 3.07 27.55
C ARG A 697 59.03 2.20 26.76
N GLU A 698 59.49 1.09 27.33
CA GLU A 698 60.46 0.20 26.70
C GLU A 698 59.88 -0.48 25.44
N GLN A 699 58.60 -0.85 25.47
CA GLN A 699 57.93 -1.46 24.31
C GLN A 699 57.84 -0.47 23.15
N TYR A 700 57.49 0.79 23.45
CA TYR A 700 57.46 1.86 22.45
C TYR A 700 58.85 2.12 21.85
N LEU A 701 59.88 2.29 22.69
CA LEU A 701 61.24 2.58 22.22
C LEU A 701 61.80 1.44 21.36
N THR A 702 61.46 0.20 21.66
CA THR A 702 61.84 -0.97 20.85
C THR A 702 61.27 -0.87 19.42
N MET A 703 60.00 -0.50 19.28
CA MET A 703 59.39 -0.26 17.97
C MET A 703 60.01 0.94 17.27
N VAL A 704 60.25 2.05 17.98
CA VAL A 704 60.89 3.25 17.41
C VAL A 704 62.30 2.97 16.91
N HIS A 705 63.07 2.15 17.61
CA HIS A 705 64.40 1.77 17.13
C HIS A 705 64.32 0.98 15.81
N SER A 706 63.35 0.06 15.71
CA SER A 706 63.08 -0.70 14.49
C SER A 706 62.60 0.20 13.34
N ILE A 707 61.69 1.14 13.60
CA ILE A 707 61.14 2.04 12.57
C ILE A 707 62.16 3.09 12.11
N ASN A 708 63.07 3.54 12.99
CA ASN A 708 64.15 4.47 12.65
C ASN A 708 65.24 3.83 11.77
N GLN A 709 65.46 2.52 11.92
CA GLN A 709 66.35 1.73 11.04
C GLN A 709 65.72 1.40 9.68
N SER A 710 64.41 1.61 9.53
CA SER A 710 63.70 1.42 8.25
C SER A 710 63.77 2.66 7.35
N ASP A 711 63.22 2.55 6.13
CA ASP A 711 63.10 3.67 5.19
C ASP A 711 61.94 4.62 5.52
N TYR A 712 61.18 4.39 6.60
CA TYR A 712 60.02 5.21 6.93
C TYR A 712 60.39 6.57 7.53
N ARG A 713 60.02 7.65 6.83
CA ARG A 713 60.25 9.05 7.23
C ARG A 713 58.99 9.85 7.55
N GLY A 714 57.82 9.21 7.63
CA GLY A 714 56.57 9.88 8.02
C GLY A 714 56.46 10.14 9.53
N LYS A 715 55.54 11.02 9.96
CA LYS A 715 55.35 11.31 11.39
C LYS A 715 54.58 10.19 12.10
N LEU A 716 54.77 10.08 13.41
CA LEU A 716 53.97 9.22 14.29
C LEU A 716 53.02 10.06 15.13
N ILE A 717 51.79 9.58 15.30
CA ILE A 717 50.79 10.13 16.20
C ILE A 717 50.75 9.23 17.43
N LEU A 718 51.10 9.79 18.59
CA LEU A 718 50.97 9.16 19.90
C LEU A 718 49.70 9.71 20.55
N GLN A 719 48.82 8.83 21.02
CA GLN A 719 47.54 9.19 21.63
C GLN A 719 47.39 8.50 22.98
N GLU A 720 46.73 9.19 23.90
CA GLU A 720 46.23 8.65 25.15
C GLU A 720 45.38 7.39 24.90
N PHE A 721 45.60 6.34 25.68
CA PHE A 721 44.78 5.14 25.62
C PHE A 721 43.52 5.29 26.48
N ILE A 722 42.37 5.14 25.82
CA ILE A 722 41.06 5.08 26.49
C ILE A 722 40.65 3.61 26.62
N PRO A 723 40.50 3.05 27.84
CA PRO A 723 40.24 1.64 28.07
C PRO A 723 38.83 1.21 27.67
N GLY A 724 38.65 -0.09 27.45
CA GLY A 724 37.34 -0.73 27.22
C GLY A 724 37.19 -1.34 25.83
N GLY A 725 36.36 -2.37 25.70
CA GLY A 725 36.11 -3.05 24.44
C GLY A 725 35.08 -2.32 23.57
N ASP A 726 34.39 -3.09 22.72
CA ASP A 726 33.27 -2.60 21.91
C ASP A 726 32.15 -2.00 22.78
N ASP A 727 31.93 -2.56 23.97
CA ASP A 727 30.93 -2.15 24.96
C ASP A 727 31.18 -0.78 25.59
N ALA A 728 32.43 -0.31 25.58
CA ALA A 728 32.76 1.05 26.02
C ALA A 728 32.48 2.10 24.93
N MET A 729 32.31 1.69 23.67
CA MET A 729 31.98 2.61 22.59
C MET A 729 30.60 3.20 22.76
N ARG A 730 30.41 4.39 22.22
CA ARG A 730 29.14 5.12 22.18
C ARG A 730 29.05 5.81 20.83
N VAL A 731 27.86 5.77 20.24
CA VAL A 731 27.56 6.47 19.00
C VAL A 731 26.34 7.34 19.22
N LEU A 732 26.46 8.61 18.86
CA LEU A 732 25.37 9.58 18.96
C LEU A 732 24.99 10.04 17.55
N ASN A 733 23.79 9.67 17.13
CA ASN A 733 23.20 10.21 15.90
C ASN A 733 22.35 11.43 16.23
N SER A 734 22.55 12.53 15.53
CA SER A 734 21.71 13.73 15.70
C SER A 734 21.20 14.29 14.39
N TYR A 735 20.17 15.12 14.50
CA TYR A 735 19.67 15.97 13.42
C TYR A 735 19.59 17.42 13.91
N SER A 736 20.21 18.34 13.18
CA SER A 736 20.14 19.78 13.40
C SER A 736 19.44 20.45 12.22
N ASP A 737 18.52 21.36 12.50
CA ASP A 737 17.71 22.04 11.49
C ASP A 737 18.50 23.08 10.69
N LEU A 738 17.82 23.74 9.75
CA LEU A 738 18.42 24.74 8.87
C LEU A 738 18.92 26.01 9.59
N ASP A 739 18.51 26.23 10.85
CA ASP A 739 18.92 27.36 11.69
C ASP A 739 20.03 26.97 12.68
N GLY A 740 20.51 25.71 12.61
CA GLY A 740 21.55 25.19 13.47
C GLY A 740 21.08 24.74 14.85
N HIS A 741 19.76 24.60 15.06
CA HIS A 741 19.20 24.08 16.30
C HIS A 741 19.09 22.56 16.26
N VAL A 742 19.48 21.88 17.34
CA VAL A 742 19.34 20.43 17.40
C VAL A 742 17.87 20.06 17.60
N ARG A 743 17.37 19.12 16.78
CA ARG A 743 15.99 18.63 16.81
C ARG A 743 15.86 17.20 17.28
N ALA A 744 16.92 16.40 17.19
CA ALA A 744 16.91 15.08 17.79
C ALA A 744 18.31 14.57 18.10
N MET A 745 18.41 13.75 19.13
CA MET A 745 19.59 12.96 19.43
C MET A 745 19.25 11.53 19.85
N CYS A 746 20.01 10.59 19.30
CA CYS A 746 19.88 9.18 19.59
C CYS A 746 21.23 8.57 20.00
N LEU A 747 21.38 8.20 21.27
CA LEU A 747 22.57 7.57 21.82
C LEU A 747 22.46 6.04 21.75
N GLY A 748 23.51 5.42 21.25
CA GLY A 748 23.70 3.98 21.18
C GLY A 748 24.97 3.55 21.88
N GLN A 749 24.91 2.39 22.53
CA GLN A 749 26.07 1.62 22.96
C GLN A 749 26.25 0.47 21.97
N PRO A 750 27.23 0.53 21.06
CA PRO A 750 27.71 -0.65 20.36
C PRO A 750 28.05 -1.76 21.35
N VAL A 751 27.63 -2.96 21.03
CA VAL A 751 27.93 -4.17 21.84
C VAL A 751 28.77 -5.16 21.04
N LEU A 752 28.88 -4.96 19.73
CA LEU A 752 29.69 -5.76 18.83
C LEU A 752 30.00 -4.98 17.55
N GLU A 753 31.24 -4.99 17.12
CA GLU A 753 31.71 -4.50 15.82
C GLU A 753 31.98 -5.63 14.82
N TYR A 754 32.10 -5.29 13.54
CA TYR A 754 32.67 -6.19 12.54
C TYR A 754 34.20 -6.24 12.68
N TYR A 755 34.79 -7.43 12.52
CA TYR A 755 36.23 -7.66 12.69
C TYR A 755 36.97 -7.94 11.38
N ASP A 756 36.25 -8.11 10.28
CA ASP A 756 36.90 -8.33 8.99
C ASP A 756 37.69 -7.07 8.55
N PRO A 757 38.82 -7.22 7.83
CA PRO A 757 39.68 -6.08 7.50
C PRO A 757 39.02 -4.98 6.67
N LYS A 758 37.90 -5.25 5.99
CA LYS A 758 37.19 -4.28 5.15
C LYS A 758 36.10 -3.54 5.91
N SER A 759 35.62 -4.09 7.02
CA SER A 759 34.48 -3.58 7.78
C SER A 759 34.83 -3.20 9.23
N VAL A 760 36.08 -3.42 9.67
CA VAL A 760 36.54 -3.04 11.01
C VAL A 760 36.22 -1.57 11.34
N GLY A 761 35.68 -1.33 12.54
CA GLY A 761 35.16 -0.03 12.96
C GLY A 761 33.66 0.20 12.66
N ASN A 762 33.01 -0.66 11.88
CA ASN A 762 31.55 -0.62 11.71
C ASN A 762 30.85 -1.42 12.81
N TYR A 763 29.74 -0.88 13.33
CA TYR A 763 28.94 -1.55 14.35
C TYR A 763 28.06 -2.66 13.76
N ALA A 764 28.13 -3.84 14.37
CA ALA A 764 27.31 -5.01 14.02
C ALA A 764 26.04 -5.13 14.87
N ALA A 765 26.08 -4.65 16.12
CA ALA A 765 24.94 -4.56 17.02
C ALA A 765 25.07 -3.38 17.99
N ILE A 766 23.94 -2.74 18.30
CA ILE A 766 23.85 -1.56 19.18
C ILE A 766 22.63 -1.73 20.07
N ILE A 767 22.80 -1.48 21.37
CA ILE A 767 21.70 -1.23 22.29
C ILE A 767 21.55 0.27 22.49
N SER A 768 20.37 0.82 22.24
CA SER A 768 20.08 2.25 22.47
C SER A 768 19.94 2.55 23.96
N ARG A 769 20.43 3.72 24.37
CA ARG A 769 20.36 4.22 25.76
C ARG A 769 20.18 5.73 25.75
N GLY A 770 19.75 6.31 26.88
CA GLY A 770 19.64 7.76 27.04
C GLY A 770 20.58 8.30 28.11
N ASP A 771 21.20 9.46 27.85
CA ASP A 771 21.97 10.23 28.83
C ASP A 771 21.72 11.73 28.62
N GLN A 772 20.95 12.33 29.53
CA GLN A 772 20.57 13.73 29.42
C GLN A 772 21.76 14.70 29.52
N ALA A 773 22.73 14.41 30.41
CA ALA A 773 23.88 15.29 30.60
C ALA A 773 24.77 15.31 29.35
N LEU A 774 24.89 14.16 28.68
CA LEU A 774 25.54 14.09 27.38
C LEU A 774 24.76 14.84 26.30
N TYR A 775 23.43 14.67 26.22
CA TYR A 775 22.61 15.38 25.24
C TYR A 775 22.73 16.89 25.36
N ASP A 776 22.64 17.43 26.59
CA ASP A 776 22.72 18.86 26.83
C ASP A 776 24.08 19.41 26.36
N ARG A 777 25.18 18.72 26.69
CA ARG A 777 26.54 19.11 26.31
C ARG A 777 26.76 19.03 24.80
N MET A 778 26.27 17.96 24.16
CA MET A 778 26.40 17.76 22.72
C MET A 778 25.52 18.73 21.93
N GLN A 779 24.35 19.10 22.47
CA GLN A 779 23.48 20.10 21.86
C GLN A 779 24.16 21.46 21.88
N GLU A 780 24.65 21.90 23.03
CA GLU A 780 25.37 23.17 23.13
C GLU A 780 26.57 23.21 22.18
N PHE A 781 27.30 22.09 22.06
CA PHE A 781 28.42 21.97 21.13
C PHE A 781 28.00 22.13 19.66
N LEU A 782 27.00 21.38 19.20
CA LEU A 782 26.55 21.42 17.80
C LEU A 782 25.91 22.77 17.44
N GLU A 783 25.13 23.36 18.34
CA GLU A 783 24.49 24.67 18.11
C GLU A 783 25.53 25.80 18.05
N LYS A 784 26.56 25.77 18.91
CA LYS A 784 27.67 26.75 18.85
C LYS A 784 28.50 26.64 17.57
N LEU A 785 28.62 25.44 17.01
CA LEU A 785 29.26 25.23 15.72
C LEU A 785 28.40 25.72 14.54
N GLY A 786 27.11 26.00 14.76
CA GLY A 786 26.15 26.24 13.68
C GLY A 786 25.98 25.00 12.81
N TYR A 787 26.03 23.80 13.41
CA TYR A 787 25.97 22.54 12.69
C TYR A 787 24.58 22.34 12.07
N VAL A 788 24.52 21.92 10.81
CA VAL A 788 23.25 21.68 10.08
C VAL A 788 23.25 20.28 9.46
N GLY A 789 22.10 19.62 9.50
CA GLY A 789 21.89 18.29 8.94
C GLY A 789 22.18 17.16 9.92
N PHE A 790 22.48 15.97 9.39
CA PHE A 790 22.75 14.80 10.21
C PHE A 790 24.19 14.77 10.72
N SER A 791 24.39 14.25 11.93
CA SER A 791 25.70 13.89 12.44
C SER A 791 25.68 12.47 13.03
N ASN A 792 26.81 11.78 12.94
CA ASN A 792 27.11 10.54 13.65
C ASN A 792 28.42 10.76 14.41
N ILE A 793 28.35 10.74 15.73
CA ILE A 793 29.46 11.11 16.60
C ILE A 793 29.92 9.87 17.34
N ASP A 794 31.14 9.43 17.04
CA ASP A 794 31.72 8.25 17.66
C ASP A 794 32.60 8.67 18.84
N MET A 795 32.32 8.07 20.00
CA MET A 795 32.98 8.39 21.25
C MET A 795 33.15 7.12 22.09
N LYS A 796 33.90 7.22 23.18
CA LYS A 796 34.05 6.11 24.13
C LYS A 796 33.86 6.61 25.54
N TYR A 797 33.19 5.80 26.34
CA TYR A 797 32.96 6.08 27.74
C TYR A 797 34.15 5.57 28.56
N ASP A 798 34.92 6.48 29.14
CA ASP A 798 36.02 6.13 30.06
C ASP A 798 35.46 5.88 31.46
N SER A 799 35.36 4.60 31.83
CA SER A 799 34.83 4.17 33.14
C SER A 799 35.66 4.65 34.33
N ARG A 800 36.94 5.02 34.13
CA ARG A 800 37.82 5.52 35.20
C ARG A 800 37.48 6.96 35.60
N THR A 801 37.08 7.77 34.62
CA THR A 801 36.87 9.21 34.79
C THR A 801 35.39 9.61 34.69
N GLY A 802 34.53 8.71 34.19
CA GLY A 802 33.11 8.96 33.95
C GLY A 802 32.84 9.87 32.74
N ARG A 803 33.82 10.02 31.83
CA ARG A 803 33.76 10.98 30.72
C ARG A 803 33.52 10.31 29.38
N TYR A 804 32.85 11.02 28.49
CA TYR A 804 32.70 10.65 27.08
C TYR A 804 33.82 11.30 26.27
N VAL A 805 34.69 10.47 25.70
CA VAL A 805 35.86 10.92 24.93
C VAL A 805 35.55 10.82 23.44
N LEU A 806 35.49 11.97 22.75
CA LEU A 806 35.11 12.06 21.34
C LEU A 806 36.26 11.62 20.42
N PHE A 807 35.97 10.71 19.49
CA PHE A 807 36.94 10.23 18.51
C PHE A 807 36.80 10.91 17.15
N GLU A 808 35.57 11.04 16.68
CA GLU A 808 35.24 11.61 15.36
C GLU A 808 33.78 12.07 15.26
N ILE A 809 33.52 12.99 14.33
CA ILE A 809 32.18 13.40 13.90
C ILE A 809 32.08 13.19 12.39
N ASN A 810 31.14 12.33 11.99
CA ASN A 810 30.83 12.05 10.61
C ASN A 810 29.58 12.84 10.19
N PRO A 811 29.62 13.65 9.10
CA PRO A 811 28.52 14.54 8.73
C PRO A 811 27.37 13.87 7.99
N ARG A 812 27.07 12.64 8.39
CA ARG A 812 26.05 11.76 7.82
C ARG A 812 25.68 10.67 8.82
N LEU A 813 24.51 10.07 8.63
CA LEU A 813 24.12 8.88 9.39
C LEU A 813 24.99 7.68 8.99
N GLY A 814 25.42 6.86 9.95
CA GLY A 814 26.19 5.64 9.69
C GLY A 814 25.38 4.45 9.16
N ARG A 815 26.08 3.38 8.75
CA ARG A 815 25.46 2.09 8.34
C ARG A 815 24.58 1.47 9.42
N SER A 816 24.88 1.78 10.67
CA SER A 816 24.16 1.31 11.84
C SER A 816 22.97 2.20 12.21
N SER A 817 22.75 3.34 11.54
CA SER A 817 21.80 4.39 11.93
C SER A 817 20.35 3.94 12.12
N TYR A 818 19.98 2.80 11.54
CA TYR A 818 18.68 2.16 11.76
C TYR A 818 18.43 1.79 13.24
N PHE A 819 19.46 1.79 14.10
CA PHE A 819 19.28 1.66 15.55
C PHE A 819 18.42 2.79 16.13
N CYS A 820 18.44 4.00 15.55
CA CYS A 820 17.57 5.10 15.97
C CYS A 820 16.10 4.73 15.82
N ARG A 821 15.76 4.01 14.73
CA ARG A 821 14.40 3.50 14.52
C ARG A 821 14.02 2.44 15.55
N ALA A 822 14.96 1.59 15.95
CA ALA A 822 14.74 0.64 17.05
C ALA A 822 14.44 1.38 18.37
N ALA A 823 15.10 2.52 18.62
CA ALA A 823 14.86 3.40 19.75
C ALA A 823 13.57 4.26 19.65
N GLY A 824 12.83 4.15 18.55
CA GLY A 824 11.57 4.89 18.31
C GLY A 824 11.72 6.19 17.50
N LEU A 825 12.91 6.52 17.02
CA LEU A 825 13.18 7.74 16.25
C LEU A 825 13.31 7.45 14.75
N ASN A 826 12.49 8.12 13.93
CA ASN A 826 12.63 8.10 12.48
C ASN A 826 13.36 9.37 12.00
N MET A 827 14.67 9.23 11.76
CA MET A 827 15.53 10.36 11.34
C MET A 827 15.10 10.99 10.01
N MET A 828 14.56 10.19 9.08
CA MET A 828 14.09 10.70 7.77
C MET A 828 12.80 11.49 7.90
N LYS A 829 11.91 11.10 8.84
CA LYS A 829 10.72 11.87 9.20
C LYS A 829 11.10 13.24 9.75
N LEU A 830 12.04 13.29 10.70
CA LEU A 830 12.50 14.55 11.32
C LEU A 830 13.06 15.53 10.29
N LEU A 831 13.92 15.06 9.39
CA LEU A 831 14.44 15.87 8.28
C LEU A 831 13.32 16.36 7.36
N THR A 832 12.39 15.48 6.99
CA THR A 832 11.35 15.80 6.02
C THR A 832 10.33 16.78 6.60
N ASP A 833 9.92 16.59 7.85
CA ASP A 833 8.98 17.48 8.52
C ASP A 833 9.53 18.90 8.66
N ASP A 834 10.80 19.06 9.04
CA ASP A 834 11.47 20.37 9.06
C ASP A 834 11.63 20.94 7.65
N VAL A 835 12.33 20.23 6.76
CA VAL A 835 12.77 20.78 5.48
C VAL A 835 11.63 20.91 4.48
N VAL A 836 10.70 19.96 4.45
CA VAL A 836 9.59 19.94 3.47
C VAL A 836 8.39 20.71 3.98
N TYR A 837 7.93 20.39 5.18
CA TYR A 837 6.67 20.89 5.71
C TYR A 837 6.81 22.06 6.70
N GLY A 838 8.04 22.44 7.09
CA GLY A 838 8.27 23.50 8.08
C GLY A 838 7.75 23.17 9.47
N LYS A 839 7.52 21.88 9.76
CA LYS A 839 7.04 21.38 11.05
C LYS A 839 8.24 21.13 11.95
N ARG A 840 8.50 22.09 12.83
CA ARG A 840 9.59 22.01 13.82
C ARG A 840 8.99 21.69 15.17
N GLU A 841 9.31 20.52 15.68
CA GLU A 841 8.98 20.09 17.04
C GLU A 841 10.13 20.44 17.99
N ASP A 842 9.86 20.31 19.29
CA ASP A 842 10.89 20.40 20.32
C ASP A 842 11.93 19.28 20.15
N CYS A 843 13.14 19.50 20.68
CA CYS A 843 14.22 18.52 20.56
C CYS A 843 13.84 17.19 21.21
N VAL A 844 13.95 16.09 20.45
CA VAL A 844 13.60 14.75 20.91
C VAL A 844 14.85 13.95 21.25
N TYR A 845 14.92 13.46 22.49
CA TYR A 845 15.98 12.55 22.96
C TYR A 845 15.45 11.12 23.10
N ASN A 846 16.25 10.12 22.72
CA ASN A 846 15.88 8.74 23.02
C ASN A 846 16.16 8.39 24.49
N HIS A 847 15.16 7.84 25.18
CA HIS A 847 15.36 7.13 26.46
C HIS A 847 14.93 5.66 26.37
N THR A 848 14.35 5.28 25.23
CA THR A 848 13.98 3.90 24.92
C THR A 848 15.22 3.03 24.80
N VAL A 849 15.23 1.92 25.53
CA VAL A 849 16.23 0.86 25.39
C VAL A 849 15.74 -0.16 24.37
N ALA A 850 16.45 -0.29 23.26
CA ALA A 850 16.13 -1.22 22.20
C ALA A 850 17.39 -1.77 21.51
N LEU A 851 17.34 -3.05 21.16
CA LEU A 851 18.42 -3.74 20.46
C LEU A 851 18.24 -3.66 18.94
N TRP A 852 19.26 -3.12 18.28
CA TRP A 852 19.47 -3.25 16.85
C TRP A 852 20.61 -4.22 16.57
N GLN A 853 20.43 -5.12 15.60
CA GLN A 853 21.46 -6.06 15.20
C GLN A 853 21.42 -6.32 13.69
N ASN A 854 22.59 -6.37 13.07
CA ASN A 854 22.76 -6.70 11.66
C ASN A 854 23.59 -7.98 11.44
N VAL A 855 23.71 -8.77 12.50
CA VAL A 855 24.31 -10.11 12.51
C VAL A 855 23.32 -11.12 13.09
N PRO A 856 23.48 -12.42 12.78
CA PRO A 856 22.71 -13.47 13.43
C PRO A 856 22.86 -13.46 14.96
N THR A 857 21.76 -13.71 15.69
CA THR A 857 21.75 -13.76 17.16
C THR A 857 22.76 -14.76 17.75
N GLY A 858 23.09 -15.83 17.03
CA GLY A 858 24.11 -16.80 17.44
C GLY A 858 25.53 -16.21 17.51
N ILE A 859 25.84 -15.22 16.67
CA ILE A 859 27.12 -14.49 16.71
C ILE A 859 27.12 -13.58 17.94
N LEU A 860 26.05 -12.80 18.14
CA LEU A 860 25.92 -11.91 19.29
C LEU A 860 26.12 -12.66 20.62
N ARG A 861 25.46 -13.80 20.79
CA ARG A 861 25.58 -14.65 22.00
C ARG A 861 26.97 -15.24 22.23
N ARG A 862 27.79 -15.38 21.19
CA ARG A 862 29.11 -16.04 21.27
C ARG A 862 30.25 -15.06 21.51
N TYR A 863 30.12 -13.86 20.97
CA TYR A 863 31.21 -12.88 20.90
C TYR A 863 31.02 -11.67 21.83
N VAL A 864 29.82 -11.42 22.37
CA VAL A 864 29.66 -10.50 23.51
C VAL A 864 30.14 -11.22 24.77
N LYS A 865 31.27 -10.77 25.35
CA LYS A 865 31.94 -11.44 26.48
C LYS A 865 31.47 -10.97 27.85
N ASP A 866 31.01 -9.73 27.95
CA ASP A 866 30.41 -9.23 29.19
C ASP A 866 29.11 -10.00 29.46
N GLN A 867 29.07 -10.68 30.62
CA GLN A 867 27.96 -11.54 31.00
C GLN A 867 26.70 -10.75 31.36
N GLU A 868 26.85 -9.60 32.04
CA GLU A 868 25.72 -8.73 32.41
C GLU A 868 25.08 -8.15 31.15
N LEU A 869 25.91 -7.64 30.23
CA LEU A 869 25.44 -7.12 28.94
C LEU A 869 24.81 -8.23 28.09
N SER A 870 25.41 -9.43 28.06
CA SER A 870 24.85 -10.58 27.33
C SER A 870 23.49 -11.00 27.87
N ASP A 871 23.29 -10.95 29.19
CA ASP A 871 22.01 -11.27 29.83
C ASP A 871 20.95 -10.18 29.63
N GLU A 872 21.35 -8.90 29.62
CA GLU A 872 20.50 -7.79 29.24
C GLU A 872 20.01 -7.92 27.78
N LEU A 873 20.92 -8.20 26.85
CA LEU A 873 20.60 -8.34 25.42
C LEU A 873 19.55 -9.42 25.13
N LYS A 874 19.47 -10.48 25.96
CA LYS A 874 18.46 -11.54 25.82
C LYS A 874 17.04 -11.08 26.10
N GLN A 875 16.87 -9.97 26.81
CA GLN A 875 15.56 -9.41 27.17
C GLN A 875 14.91 -8.69 25.98
N PHE A 876 15.70 -8.31 24.96
CA PHE A 876 15.24 -7.52 23.82
C PHE A 876 15.19 -8.34 22.53
N LYS A 877 14.13 -8.11 21.76
CA LYS A 877 14.03 -8.64 20.39
C LYS A 877 14.85 -7.75 19.45
N GLY A 878 15.84 -8.33 18.77
CA GLY A 878 16.68 -7.61 17.83
C GLY A 878 15.92 -7.06 16.62
N THR A 879 16.08 -5.77 16.35
CA THR A 879 15.58 -5.10 15.13
C THR A 879 16.64 -5.18 14.04
N HIS A 880 16.22 -5.53 12.82
CA HIS A 880 17.12 -5.75 11.68
C HIS A 880 16.88 -4.74 10.55
N THR A 881 17.97 -4.15 10.02
CA THR A 881 17.90 -3.22 8.90
C THR A 881 17.44 -3.89 7.60
N LEU A 882 17.94 -5.09 7.29
CA LEU A 882 17.77 -5.71 5.95
C LEU A 882 16.53 -6.60 5.81
N PHE A 883 15.91 -7.02 6.90
CA PHE A 883 14.72 -7.86 6.90
C PHE A 883 13.46 -7.01 7.08
N CYS A 884 12.78 -6.71 5.96
CA CYS A 884 11.55 -5.92 5.93
C CYS A 884 10.36 -6.77 5.47
N LYS A 885 9.29 -6.85 6.27
CA LYS A 885 8.05 -7.52 5.86
C LYS A 885 7.48 -6.80 4.62
N GLY A 886 7.16 -7.54 3.56
CA GLY A 886 6.68 -6.98 2.29
C GLY A 886 7.78 -6.65 1.25
N ASP A 887 9.06 -6.66 1.62
CA ASP A 887 10.20 -6.47 0.69
C ASP A 887 11.22 -7.61 0.79
N LEU A 888 10.72 -8.85 0.71
CA LEU A 888 11.52 -10.07 0.74
C LEU A 888 11.15 -11.02 -0.41
N PRO A 889 11.25 -10.58 -1.68
CA PRO A 889 11.10 -11.51 -2.80
C PRO A 889 12.15 -12.62 -2.71
N LEU A 890 11.84 -13.82 -3.20
CA LEU A 890 12.70 -15.01 -3.08
C LEU A 890 14.18 -14.77 -3.45
N PRO A 891 14.52 -14.03 -4.54
CA PRO A 891 15.91 -13.75 -4.90
C PRO A 891 16.64 -12.91 -3.84
N ARG A 892 15.95 -11.98 -3.18
CA ARG A 892 16.50 -11.14 -2.11
C ARG A 892 16.69 -11.95 -0.85
N LEU A 893 15.68 -12.72 -0.43
CA LEU A 893 15.75 -13.55 0.77
C LEU A 893 16.97 -14.50 0.72
N TYR A 894 17.18 -15.19 -0.41
CA TYR A 894 18.33 -16.06 -0.60
C TYR A 894 19.68 -15.32 -0.46
N ARG A 895 19.80 -14.12 -1.05
CA ARG A 895 21.01 -13.30 -0.95
C ARG A 895 21.28 -12.85 0.48
N LEU A 896 20.24 -12.42 1.20
CA LEU A 896 20.37 -11.98 2.59
C LEU A 896 20.75 -13.13 3.53
N LEU A 897 20.18 -14.32 3.34
CA LEU A 897 20.57 -15.50 4.11
C LEU A 897 22.04 -15.87 3.89
N ARG A 898 22.53 -15.81 2.64
CA ARG A 898 23.95 -16.00 2.33
C ARG A 898 24.83 -14.91 2.93
N TYR A 899 24.40 -13.66 2.86
CA TYR A 899 25.09 -12.52 3.46
C TYR A 899 25.26 -12.69 4.97
N TYR A 900 24.19 -13.09 5.67
CA TYR A 900 24.21 -13.35 7.11
C TYR A 900 25.01 -14.60 7.47
N ALA A 901 24.94 -15.66 6.65
CA ALA A 901 25.75 -16.86 6.86
C ALA A 901 27.26 -16.59 6.75
N ALA A 902 27.66 -15.73 5.80
CA ALA A 902 29.06 -15.33 5.64
C ALA A 902 29.63 -14.65 6.89
N GLN A 903 28.79 -13.97 7.69
CA GLN A 903 29.24 -13.34 8.93
C GLN A 903 29.74 -14.36 9.96
N TYR A 904 29.20 -15.58 10.02
CA TYR A 904 29.74 -16.61 10.91
C TYR A 904 31.19 -16.97 10.57
N HIS A 905 31.53 -16.97 9.28
CA HIS A 905 32.89 -17.24 8.82
C HIS A 905 33.81 -16.06 9.14
N ASN A 906 33.36 -14.83 8.86
CA ASN A 906 34.13 -13.62 9.16
C ASN A 906 34.48 -13.50 10.65
N PHE A 907 33.52 -13.71 11.54
CA PHE A 907 33.76 -13.65 12.99
C PHE A 907 34.60 -14.84 13.50
N ARG A 908 34.55 -16.00 12.85
CA ARG A 908 35.43 -17.12 13.21
C ARG A 908 36.89 -16.82 12.84
N ASP A 909 37.11 -16.23 11.66
CA ASP A 909 38.43 -16.13 11.06
C ASP A 909 39.17 -14.82 11.45
N TYR A 910 38.45 -13.76 11.81
CA TYR A 910 39.04 -12.43 12.08
C TYR A 910 38.82 -11.87 13.50
N TYR A 911 37.99 -12.49 14.34
CA TYR A 911 37.73 -11.95 15.68
C TYR A 911 38.98 -11.97 16.57
N PHE A 912 39.20 -10.88 17.30
CA PHE A 912 40.23 -10.77 18.34
C PHE A 912 39.70 -9.95 19.51
N ASP A 913 40.28 -10.14 20.70
CA ASP A 913 39.87 -9.41 21.90
C ASP A 913 40.47 -7.99 21.90
N LYS A 914 39.62 -6.97 22.05
CA LYS A 914 40.07 -5.57 22.16
C LYS A 914 40.36 -5.29 23.64
N LYS A 915 41.60 -4.88 23.93
CA LYS A 915 42.01 -4.46 25.28
C LYS A 915 41.35 -3.16 25.69
#